data_AF-A0AAU0Y9A2-F1
#
_entry.id   AF-A0AAU0Y9A2-F1
#
_cell.length_a   1.000
_cell.length_b   1.000
_cell.length_c   1.000
_cell.angle_alpha   90.00
_cell.angle_beta   90.00
_cell.angle_gamma   90.00
#
_symmetry.space_group_name_H-M   'P 1'
#
loop_
_entity.id
_entity.type
_entity.pdbx_description
1 polymer ?
#
loop_
_entity_poly.entity_id
_entity_poly.type
_entity_poly.pdbx_seq_one_letter_code
_entity_poly.pdbx_strand_id
1 'polypeptide(L)'
;MTEAGETDTGAPTGKAARELLARAEQLLGAARAVLSDHTRAVEAIHAELTPILDSLIRRELAAIPVSRLKDVTEGRLRIGAVEQAGYATVGQVHEANRYELRQIPGVGAQTADQVLAAAGQIAHAVRDTVAVRIDVEAPDESTTALITALHRLVEAGPDVRRAVDAARRVVGRLEPLLTEAGPARGRLRMLFSGRQARATALAAVASVRTVVADAAERGLPLLFGQMSVDLLRAPESDVAAWVDFELRSSEYYSLLAAVSGTGPDRHAAEGFLPSGIADRVRGVRLDDAHLRVSLRGYQSFGARFALAQKRVILGDEMGLGKTVQAIAALAHLSARGETHFLVVCPASVLINWAREVRARSTLRVLPVHGPERQEAFAEWHERGGVALTTFDALHTLPAARDGGKRPGMLVVDEAHYVKNPATRRSRAVSGWAGHTDRVLFLTGTPMENRVEEFRSLVRHLQPELAPSISTTHGVAGSHAFRRAVAPAYLRRNQEDVLTELPALVQVDEWEEFSEADLAVYREAVAAGQFMRMRRAAYARPETSAKLNRLRELVTEAAGNGLKVVVFSYFREVLATVREVLGEGMFGPVSGNVPAARRQELIDEFGAVDGHAVLLSQIQAGGVGLNMQAASVVILCEPQIKPTMEHQAVARAHRMGQIRTVQVHRLLATDSVDQRMLDILARKERLFDAYARRSDVAETTPDAVDVSERSLARRIVEEEQLRLATGTTGG
;
A
#
# COMPACT_ATOMS: atom_id res chain seq x y z
N MET A 1 48.00 -13.66 -37.65
CA MET A 1 49.06 -13.98 -36.69
C MET A 1 48.54 -13.64 -35.31
N THR A 2 48.43 -14.68 -34.51
CA THR A 2 47.84 -14.76 -33.17
C THR A 2 48.76 -14.16 -32.12
N GLU A 3 48.34 -13.06 -31.48
CA GLU A 3 48.77 -12.72 -30.13
C GLU A 3 47.76 -13.35 -29.16
N ALA A 4 48.06 -14.58 -28.75
CA ALA A 4 47.40 -15.21 -27.62
C ALA A 4 47.99 -14.59 -26.34
N GLY A 5 47.17 -13.81 -25.63
CA GLY A 5 47.51 -13.33 -24.30
C GLY A 5 47.65 -14.51 -23.34
N GLU A 6 48.88 -14.75 -22.88
CA GLU A 6 49.15 -15.60 -21.73
C GLU A 6 48.41 -15.02 -20.52
N THR A 7 47.41 -15.77 -20.04
CA THR A 7 46.80 -15.52 -18.74
C THR A 7 47.80 -15.94 -17.67
N ASP A 8 48.51 -14.96 -17.11
CA ASP A 8 49.42 -15.13 -15.97
C ASP A 8 48.66 -15.73 -14.77
N THR A 9 48.75 -17.05 -14.62
CA THR A 9 48.08 -17.84 -13.58
C THR A 9 48.88 -17.89 -12.27
N GLY A 10 50.07 -17.28 -12.22
CA GLY A 10 50.88 -17.21 -11.00
C GLY A 10 50.23 -16.35 -9.91
N ALA A 11 50.31 -16.78 -8.66
CA ALA A 11 49.98 -15.91 -7.52
C ALA A 11 50.98 -14.74 -7.49
N PRO A 12 50.54 -13.47 -7.38
CA PRO A 12 51.46 -12.35 -7.32
C PRO A 12 52.41 -12.52 -6.12
N THR A 13 53.70 -12.22 -6.30
CA THR A 13 54.73 -12.38 -5.25
C THR A 13 55.41 -11.05 -4.93
N GLY A 14 56.08 -10.97 -3.77
CA GLY A 14 56.95 -9.84 -3.44
C GLY A 14 56.22 -8.50 -3.24
N LYS A 15 56.45 -7.53 -4.13
CA LYS A 15 55.84 -6.18 -4.03
C LYS A 15 54.37 -6.20 -4.45
N ALA A 16 54.05 -6.87 -5.56
CA ALA A 16 52.68 -6.99 -6.06
C ALA A 16 51.75 -7.73 -5.06
N ALA A 17 52.27 -8.75 -4.38
CA ALA A 17 51.54 -9.43 -3.29
C ALA A 17 51.19 -8.47 -2.15
N ARG A 18 52.15 -7.65 -1.71
CA ARG A 18 51.95 -6.68 -0.63
C ARG A 18 50.96 -5.59 -1.00
N GLU A 19 51.02 -5.07 -2.23
CA GLU A 19 50.06 -4.08 -2.73
C GLU A 19 48.64 -4.65 -2.83
N LEU A 20 48.51 -5.88 -3.32
CA LEU A 20 47.22 -6.58 -3.37
C LEU A 20 46.65 -6.81 -1.97
N LEU A 21 47.47 -7.26 -1.01
CA LEU A 21 47.05 -7.47 0.37
C LEU A 21 46.65 -6.14 1.04
N ALA A 22 47.36 -5.04 0.76
CA ALA A 22 46.99 -3.71 1.26
C ALA A 22 45.64 -3.24 0.69
N ARG A 23 45.38 -3.45 -0.61
CA ARG A 23 44.05 -3.16 -1.21
C ARG A 23 42.95 -4.02 -0.60
N ALA A 24 43.24 -5.30 -0.35
CA ALA A 24 42.30 -6.21 0.31
C ALA A 24 42.02 -5.80 1.76
N GLU A 25 43.02 -5.31 2.50
CA GLU A 25 42.85 -4.75 3.84
C GLU A 25 42.00 -3.47 3.83
N GLN A 26 42.21 -2.56 2.86
CA GLN A 26 41.36 -1.39 2.68
C GLN A 26 39.91 -1.77 2.39
N LEU A 27 39.69 -2.72 1.47
CA LEU A 27 38.35 -3.22 1.14
C LEU A 27 37.69 -3.90 2.36
N LEU A 28 38.44 -4.70 3.12
CA LEU A 28 37.95 -5.32 4.35
C LEU A 28 37.61 -4.27 5.41
N GLY A 29 38.45 -3.23 5.56
CA GLY A 29 38.22 -2.11 6.46
C GLY A 29 36.94 -1.35 6.11
N ALA A 30 36.74 -1.02 4.83
CA ALA A 30 35.51 -0.39 4.35
C ALA A 30 34.28 -1.27 4.58
N ALA A 31 34.36 -2.57 4.31
CA ALA A 31 33.27 -3.50 4.59
C ALA A 31 32.92 -3.56 6.09
N ARG A 32 33.92 -3.62 6.97
CA ARG A 32 33.70 -3.59 8.43
C ARG A 32 33.10 -2.27 8.91
N ALA A 33 33.53 -1.14 8.34
CA ALA A 33 32.97 0.16 8.65
C ALA A 33 31.47 0.19 8.33
N VAL A 34 31.06 -0.23 7.13
CA VAL A 34 29.64 -0.32 6.76
C VAL A 34 28.83 -1.19 7.74
N LEU A 35 29.35 -2.35 8.13
CA LEU A 35 28.65 -3.22 9.10
C LEU A 35 28.53 -2.55 10.47
N SER A 36 29.60 -1.94 10.96
CA SER A 36 29.62 -1.25 12.24
C SER A 36 28.70 -0.02 12.25
N ASP A 37 28.71 0.77 11.19
CA ASP A 37 27.88 1.97 11.04
C ASP A 37 26.40 1.59 10.97
N HIS A 38 26.08 0.54 10.21
CA HIS A 38 24.73 0.02 10.11
C HIS A 38 24.23 -0.52 11.46
N THR A 39 25.05 -1.29 12.19
CA THR A 39 24.69 -1.77 13.53
C THR A 39 24.42 -0.62 14.48
N ARG A 40 25.29 0.42 14.52
CA ARG A 40 25.07 1.61 15.36
C ARG A 40 23.79 2.36 15.01
N ALA A 41 23.48 2.48 13.72
CA ALA A 41 22.25 3.13 13.27
C ALA A 41 21.00 2.36 13.71
N VAL A 42 21.00 1.02 13.59
CA VAL A 42 19.89 0.18 14.05
C VAL A 42 19.73 0.21 15.57
N GLU A 43 20.85 0.14 16.32
CA GLU A 43 20.83 0.22 17.79
C GLU A 43 20.29 1.58 18.27
N ALA A 44 20.64 2.68 17.61
CA ALA A 44 20.09 4.00 17.91
C ALA A 44 18.56 4.04 17.73
N ILE A 45 18.03 3.41 16.67
CA ILE A 45 16.58 3.31 16.47
C ILE A 45 15.93 2.48 17.57
N HIS A 46 16.52 1.34 17.95
CA HIS A 46 15.98 0.50 19.03
C HIS A 46 15.98 1.22 20.38
N ALA A 47 16.99 2.05 20.67
CA ALA A 47 17.07 2.85 21.88
C ALA A 47 15.89 3.83 22.01
N GLU A 48 15.51 4.50 20.92
CA GLU A 48 14.37 5.44 20.91
C GLU A 48 13.02 4.73 20.79
N LEU A 49 12.96 3.61 20.07
CA LEU A 49 11.71 2.90 19.79
C LEU A 49 11.19 2.12 21.01
N THR A 50 12.08 1.49 21.78
CA THR A 50 11.70 0.58 22.88
C THR A 50 10.83 1.28 23.94
N PRO A 51 11.20 2.48 24.45
CA PRO A 51 10.37 3.20 25.42
C PRO A 51 8.98 3.57 24.88
N ILE A 52 8.87 3.91 23.59
CA ILE A 52 7.61 4.25 22.93
C ILE A 52 6.70 3.02 22.88
N LEU A 53 7.24 1.87 22.44
CA LEU A 53 6.51 0.60 22.40
C LEU A 53 6.07 0.15 23.80
N ASP A 54 6.94 0.22 24.80
CA ASP A 54 6.60 -0.17 26.18
C ASP A 54 5.50 0.73 26.77
N SER A 55 5.49 2.01 26.44
CA SER A 55 4.41 2.94 26.81
C SER A 55 3.09 2.56 26.15
N LEU A 56 3.09 2.25 24.84
CA LEU A 56 1.90 1.81 24.11
C LEU A 56 1.36 0.48 24.64
N ILE A 57 2.21 -0.52 24.84
CA ILE A 57 1.83 -1.84 25.36
C ILE A 57 1.20 -1.71 26.75
N ARG A 58 1.77 -0.88 27.63
CA ARG A 58 1.18 -0.63 28.96
C ARG A 58 -0.20 0.00 28.88
N ARG A 59 -0.39 0.99 28.00
CA ARG A 59 -1.71 1.62 27.77
C ARG A 59 -2.75 0.61 27.27
N GLU A 60 -2.38 -0.22 26.29
CA GLU A 60 -3.26 -1.28 25.78
C GLU A 60 -3.61 -2.31 26.87
N LEU A 61 -2.63 -2.81 27.60
CA LEU A 61 -2.87 -3.78 28.68
C LEU A 61 -3.71 -3.21 29.81
N ALA A 62 -3.61 -1.91 30.09
CA ALA A 62 -4.44 -1.21 31.06
C ALA A 62 -5.90 -1.08 30.60
N ALA A 63 -6.18 -1.11 29.29
CA ALA A 63 -7.55 -1.11 28.76
C ALA A 63 -8.20 -2.50 28.76
N ILE A 64 -7.41 -3.58 28.82
CA ILE A 64 -7.92 -4.95 28.78
C ILE A 64 -8.41 -5.39 30.17
N PRO A 65 -9.70 -5.75 30.33
CA PRO A 65 -10.19 -6.25 31.61
C PRO A 65 -9.51 -7.56 32.02
N VAL A 66 -9.21 -7.73 33.32
CA VAL A 66 -8.59 -8.94 33.88
C VAL A 66 -9.39 -10.22 33.56
N SER A 67 -10.70 -10.08 33.31
CA SER A 67 -11.58 -11.19 32.92
C SER A 67 -11.14 -11.89 31.63
N ARG A 68 -10.45 -11.19 30.73
CA ARG A 68 -9.91 -11.71 29.46
C ARG A 68 -8.80 -12.74 29.65
N LEU A 69 -8.20 -12.85 30.84
CA LEU A 69 -7.23 -13.92 31.15
C LEU A 69 -7.85 -15.33 31.04
N LYS A 70 -9.17 -15.44 31.19
CA LYS A 70 -9.90 -16.71 30.99
C LYS A 70 -9.85 -17.19 29.54
N ASP A 71 -9.84 -16.28 28.58
CA ASP A 71 -9.92 -16.61 27.15
C ASP A 71 -8.70 -17.41 26.69
N VAL A 72 -7.54 -17.09 27.27
CA VAL A 72 -6.25 -17.75 27.01
C VAL A 72 -6.22 -19.20 27.52
N THR A 73 -7.01 -19.51 28.54
CA THR A 73 -7.01 -20.81 29.22
C THR A 73 -8.27 -21.62 28.97
N GLU A 74 -9.06 -21.25 27.96
CA GLU A 74 -10.37 -21.86 27.66
C GLU A 74 -11.31 -21.86 28.87
N GLY A 75 -11.26 -20.80 29.69
CA GLY A 75 -12.12 -20.63 30.86
C GLY A 75 -11.70 -21.41 32.11
N ARG A 76 -10.57 -22.13 32.10
CA ARG A 76 -10.12 -22.96 33.23
C ARG A 76 -9.47 -22.17 34.37
N LEU A 77 -9.08 -20.91 34.12
CA LEU A 77 -8.40 -20.05 35.08
C LEU A 77 -9.37 -19.45 36.12
N ARG A 78 -9.06 -19.64 37.40
CA ARG A 78 -9.78 -19.01 38.52
C ARG A 78 -9.18 -17.65 38.84
N ILE A 79 -9.88 -16.59 38.44
CA ILE A 79 -9.44 -15.19 38.64
C ILE A 79 -10.25 -14.42 39.69
N GLY A 80 -11.32 -15.00 40.25
CA GLY A 80 -12.23 -14.27 41.12
C GLY A 80 -11.56 -13.67 42.37
N ALA A 81 -10.58 -14.37 42.97
CA ALA A 81 -9.80 -13.83 44.08
C ALA A 81 -8.87 -12.68 43.65
N VAL A 82 -8.34 -12.72 42.42
CA VAL A 82 -7.50 -11.66 41.84
C VAL A 82 -8.33 -10.42 41.52
N GLU A 83 -9.52 -10.59 40.94
CA GLU A 83 -10.51 -9.53 40.72
C GLU A 83 -10.93 -8.85 42.03
N GLN A 84 -11.26 -9.64 43.06
CA GLN A 84 -11.66 -9.14 44.38
C GLN A 84 -10.53 -8.40 45.10
N ALA A 85 -9.26 -8.71 44.78
CA ALA A 85 -8.10 -8.04 45.33
C ALA A 85 -7.78 -6.69 44.67
N GLY A 86 -8.60 -6.23 43.72
CA GLY A 86 -8.48 -4.91 43.09
C GLY A 86 -7.70 -4.89 41.77
N TYR A 87 -7.28 -6.06 41.25
CA TYR A 87 -6.75 -6.18 39.90
C TYR A 87 -7.92 -6.16 38.91
N ALA A 88 -8.17 -5.01 38.29
CA ALA A 88 -9.23 -4.81 37.30
C ALA A 88 -8.77 -5.09 35.87
N THR A 89 -7.47 -4.95 35.59
CA THR A 89 -6.91 -4.99 34.23
C THR A 89 -5.79 -6.01 34.08
N VAL A 90 -5.56 -6.46 32.85
CA VAL A 90 -4.43 -7.35 32.54
C VAL A 90 -3.10 -6.64 32.79
N GLY A 91 -3.02 -5.33 32.55
CA GLY A 91 -1.82 -4.52 32.83
C GLY A 91 -1.39 -4.61 34.29
N GLN A 92 -2.31 -4.44 35.23
CA GLN A 92 -2.01 -4.55 36.67
C GLN A 92 -1.48 -5.93 37.05
N VAL A 93 -2.04 -6.99 36.45
CA VAL A 93 -1.56 -8.36 36.67
C VAL A 93 -0.19 -8.59 36.06
N HIS A 94 0.07 -8.02 34.87
CA HIS A 94 1.34 -8.17 34.17
C HIS A 94 2.50 -7.45 34.89
N GLU A 95 2.21 -6.31 35.53
CA GLU A 95 3.17 -5.57 36.34
C GLU A 95 3.39 -6.18 37.73
N ALA A 96 2.44 -6.98 38.22
CA ALA A 96 2.56 -7.65 39.51
C ALA A 96 3.65 -8.72 39.50
N ASN A 97 4.32 -8.88 40.65
CA ASN A 97 5.25 -9.99 40.83
C ASN A 97 4.54 -11.23 41.44
N ARG A 98 5.19 -12.39 41.28
CA ARG A 98 4.68 -13.69 41.79
C ARG A 98 4.40 -13.67 43.29
N TYR A 99 5.12 -12.87 44.07
CA TYR A 99 4.95 -12.80 45.52
C TYR A 99 3.69 -12.02 45.91
N GLU A 100 3.42 -10.87 45.27
CA GLU A 100 2.22 -10.06 45.46
C GLU A 100 0.95 -10.86 45.20
N LEU A 101 0.88 -11.57 44.08
CA LEU A 101 -0.30 -12.38 43.75
C LEU A 101 -0.54 -13.51 44.74
N ARG A 102 0.52 -14.06 45.36
CA ARG A 102 0.41 -15.12 46.37
C ARG A 102 -0.05 -14.63 47.74
N GLN A 103 0.03 -13.32 48.01
CA GLN A 103 -0.52 -12.76 49.25
C GLN A 103 -2.05 -12.66 49.21
N ILE A 104 -2.65 -12.77 48.03
CA ILE A 104 -4.10 -12.72 47.85
C ILE A 104 -4.74 -13.98 48.48
N PRO A 105 -5.66 -13.84 49.44
CA PRO A 105 -6.36 -14.98 50.03
C PRO A 105 -7.07 -15.82 48.96
N GLY A 106 -6.74 -17.12 48.89
CA GLY A 106 -7.31 -18.05 47.90
C GLY A 106 -6.53 -18.18 46.60
N VAL A 107 -5.42 -17.45 46.41
CA VAL A 107 -4.51 -17.59 45.27
C VAL A 107 -3.29 -18.43 45.66
N GLY A 108 -3.26 -19.68 45.19
CA GLY A 108 -2.12 -20.58 45.38
C GLY A 108 -0.97 -20.29 44.40
N ALA A 109 0.19 -20.90 44.62
CA ALA A 109 1.37 -20.73 43.76
C ALA A 109 1.09 -21.06 42.28
N GLN A 110 0.37 -22.15 42.02
CA GLN A 110 -0.02 -22.55 40.67
C GLN A 110 -0.96 -21.53 40.01
N THR A 111 -1.90 -20.95 40.76
CA THR A 111 -2.82 -19.94 40.25
C THR A 111 -2.09 -18.64 39.92
N ALA A 112 -1.18 -18.19 40.79
CA ALA A 112 -0.34 -17.01 40.52
C ALA A 112 0.50 -17.20 39.24
N ASP A 113 1.10 -18.38 39.05
CA ASP A 113 1.87 -18.69 37.84
C ASP A 113 1.03 -18.72 36.59
N GLN A 114 -0.16 -19.32 36.64
CA GLN A 114 -1.07 -19.37 35.50
C GLN A 114 -1.61 -17.98 35.13
N VAL A 115 -1.92 -17.15 36.12
CA VAL A 115 -2.40 -15.78 35.93
C VAL A 115 -1.30 -14.91 35.29
N LEU A 116 -0.06 -14.99 35.78
CA LEU A 116 1.08 -14.28 35.18
C LEU A 116 1.41 -14.80 33.78
N ALA A 117 1.36 -16.11 33.56
CA ALA A 117 1.60 -16.70 32.24
C ALA A 117 0.52 -16.27 31.24
N ALA A 118 -0.76 -16.26 31.63
CA ALA A 118 -1.85 -15.78 30.79
C ALA A 118 -1.70 -14.29 30.48
N ALA A 119 -1.35 -13.46 31.48
CA ALA A 119 -1.10 -12.04 31.28
C ALA A 119 0.11 -11.81 30.35
N GLY A 120 1.17 -12.59 30.50
CA GLY A 120 2.33 -12.57 29.61
C GLY A 120 2.01 -12.99 28.18
N GLN A 121 1.12 -13.95 27.97
CA GLN A 121 0.65 -14.34 26.63
C GLN A 121 -0.18 -13.23 25.97
N ILE A 122 -1.08 -12.57 26.72
CA ILE A 122 -1.80 -11.39 26.23
C ILE A 122 -0.82 -10.25 25.93
N ALA A 123 0.14 -9.97 26.81
CA ALA A 123 1.16 -8.95 26.58
C ALA A 123 2.01 -9.24 25.33
N HIS A 124 2.33 -10.50 25.06
CA HIS A 124 3.01 -10.88 23.83
C HIS A 124 2.13 -10.64 22.60
N ALA A 125 0.85 -11.04 22.65
CA ALA A 125 -0.09 -10.79 21.56
C ALA A 125 -0.35 -9.29 21.32
N VAL A 126 -0.40 -8.48 22.38
CA VAL A 126 -0.48 -7.02 22.29
C VAL A 126 0.79 -6.45 21.67
N ARG A 127 1.97 -6.88 22.10
CA ARG A 127 3.25 -6.46 21.50
C ARG A 127 3.30 -6.72 20.00
N ASP A 128 2.78 -7.85 19.54
CA ASP A 128 2.77 -8.22 18.12
C ASP A 128 1.80 -7.38 17.28
N THR A 129 0.85 -6.68 17.91
CA THR A 129 -0.19 -5.89 17.22
C THR A 129 -0.02 -4.38 17.41
N VAL A 130 0.65 -3.94 18.47
CA VAL A 130 0.96 -2.53 18.72
C VAL A 130 1.89 -2.00 17.63
N ALA A 131 1.51 -0.86 17.05
CA ALA A 131 2.32 -0.15 16.08
C ALA A 131 2.50 1.29 16.52
N VAL A 132 3.71 1.80 16.30
CA VAL A 132 4.02 3.21 16.55
C VAL A 132 3.42 4.06 15.43
N ARG A 133 2.60 5.03 15.83
CA ARG A 133 2.08 6.09 14.96
C ARG A 133 2.78 7.39 15.32
N ILE A 134 3.26 8.08 14.29
CA ILE A 134 3.92 9.38 14.41
C ILE A 134 2.86 10.44 14.10
N ASP A 135 2.50 11.22 15.11
CA ASP A 135 1.58 12.34 14.95
C ASP A 135 2.37 13.60 14.55
N VAL A 136 2.13 14.07 13.33
CA VAL A 136 2.79 15.27 12.79
C VAL A 136 2.15 16.55 13.34
N GLU A 137 0.92 16.47 13.83
CA GLU A 137 0.17 17.62 14.38
C GLU A 137 0.57 17.87 15.84
N ALA A 138 1.12 16.87 16.52
CA ALA A 138 1.59 16.95 17.90
C ALA A 138 2.99 16.32 18.09
N PRO A 139 4.06 16.94 17.54
CA PRO A 139 5.41 16.40 17.68
C PRO A 139 5.89 16.48 19.14
N ASP A 140 6.37 15.34 19.65
CA ASP A 140 6.98 15.24 20.98
C ASP A 140 8.48 14.90 20.90
N GLU A 141 9.18 15.04 22.02
CA GLU A 141 10.63 14.81 22.12
C GLU A 141 11.03 13.37 21.75
N SER A 142 10.26 12.37 22.21
CA SER A 142 10.56 10.95 21.95
C SER A 142 10.35 10.59 20.48
N THR A 143 9.27 11.09 19.87
CA THR A 143 8.99 10.87 18.46
C THR A 143 10.00 11.61 17.57
N THR A 144 10.42 12.81 17.96
CA THR A 144 11.45 13.58 17.25
C THR A 144 12.82 12.86 17.28
N ALA A 145 13.20 12.30 18.43
CA ALA A 145 14.40 11.50 18.56
C ALA A 145 14.34 10.23 17.67
N LEU A 146 13.19 9.54 17.65
CA LEU A 146 12.98 8.38 16.79
C LEU A 146 13.09 8.72 15.30
N ILE A 147 12.47 9.81 14.83
CA ILE A 147 12.57 10.26 13.43
C ILE A 147 14.03 10.57 13.08
N THR A 148 14.73 11.28 13.97
CA THR A 148 16.16 11.61 13.77
C THR A 148 17.03 10.36 13.66
N ALA A 149 16.76 9.33 14.47
CA ALA A 149 17.45 8.05 14.38
C ALA A 149 17.14 7.30 13.08
N LEU A 150 15.86 7.28 12.66
CA LEU A 150 15.42 6.66 11.41
C LEU A 150 16.00 7.36 10.17
N HIS A 151 16.15 8.68 10.21
CA HIS A 151 16.62 9.50 9.08
C HIS A 151 17.93 8.99 8.47
N ARG A 152 18.88 8.53 9.30
CA ARG A 152 20.17 8.00 8.83
C ARG A 152 20.03 6.80 7.89
N LEU A 153 19.10 5.89 8.21
CA LEU A 153 18.83 4.72 7.37
C LEU A 153 17.94 5.05 6.17
N VAL A 154 17.08 6.07 6.27
CA VAL A 154 16.30 6.57 5.14
C VAL A 154 17.21 7.26 4.12
N GLU A 155 18.15 8.10 4.56
CA GLU A 155 19.18 8.73 3.73
C GLU A 155 20.09 7.71 3.04
N ALA A 156 20.50 6.67 3.76
CA ALA A 156 21.25 5.55 3.19
C ALA A 156 20.47 4.78 2.11
N GLY A 157 19.14 4.91 2.10
CA GLY A 157 18.27 4.43 1.05
C GLY A 157 18.25 2.89 0.90
N PRO A 158 17.68 2.38 -0.21
CA PRO A 158 17.51 0.94 -0.42
C PRO A 158 18.84 0.18 -0.60
N ASP A 159 19.91 0.89 -0.98
CA ASP A 159 21.22 0.27 -1.22
C ASP A 159 21.92 -0.15 0.07
N VAL A 160 21.48 0.32 1.25
CA VAL A 160 22.02 -0.10 2.55
C VAL A 160 21.99 -1.61 2.71
N ARG A 161 20.89 -2.25 2.32
CA ARG A 161 20.74 -3.70 2.42
C ARG A 161 21.74 -4.42 1.52
N ARG A 162 21.89 -3.94 0.27
CA ARG A 162 22.83 -4.51 -0.70
C ARG A 162 24.28 -4.35 -0.24
N ALA A 163 24.62 -3.17 0.29
CA ALA A 163 25.93 -2.85 0.83
C ALA A 163 26.24 -3.72 2.06
N VAL A 164 25.32 -3.87 3.01
CA VAL A 164 25.48 -4.73 4.19
C VAL A 164 25.65 -6.20 3.80
N ASP A 165 24.83 -6.72 2.89
CA ASP A 165 24.94 -8.11 2.42
C ASP A 165 26.25 -8.36 1.65
N ALA A 166 26.69 -7.40 0.83
CA ALA A 166 27.98 -7.45 0.16
C ALA A 166 29.14 -7.37 1.16
N ALA A 167 29.06 -6.49 2.15
CA ALA A 167 30.05 -6.34 3.20
C ALA A 167 30.20 -7.62 4.03
N ARG A 168 29.10 -8.27 4.43
CA ARG A 168 29.13 -9.58 5.11
C ARG A 168 29.84 -10.64 4.27
N ARG A 169 29.57 -10.70 2.96
CA ARG A 169 30.26 -11.64 2.05
C ARG A 169 31.74 -11.33 1.91
N VAL A 170 32.11 -10.06 1.79
CA VAL A 170 33.51 -9.62 1.69
C VAL A 170 34.26 -9.96 2.97
N VAL A 171 33.71 -9.63 4.14
CA VAL A 171 34.31 -9.95 5.45
C VAL A 171 34.50 -11.46 5.58
N GLY A 172 33.43 -12.25 5.37
CA GLY A 172 33.49 -13.70 5.51
C GLY A 172 34.47 -14.40 4.54
N ARG A 173 34.79 -13.78 3.39
CA ARG A 173 35.77 -14.31 2.42
C ARG A 173 37.18 -13.79 2.67
N LEU A 174 37.38 -12.50 2.89
CA LEU A 174 38.71 -11.89 2.98
C LEU A 174 39.38 -12.12 4.33
N GLU A 175 38.63 -12.18 5.42
CA GLU A 175 39.19 -12.33 6.77
C GLU A 175 40.00 -13.64 6.96
N PRO A 176 39.50 -14.84 6.59
CA PRO A 176 40.31 -16.05 6.65
C PRO A 176 41.49 -15.99 5.67
N LEU A 177 41.28 -15.49 4.45
CA LEU A 177 42.31 -15.42 3.42
C LEU A 177 43.48 -14.48 3.79
N LEU A 178 43.19 -13.33 4.42
CA LEU A 178 44.22 -12.39 4.88
C LEU A 178 45.00 -12.93 6.09
N THR A 179 44.39 -13.80 6.89
CA THR A 179 45.06 -14.51 7.97
C THR A 179 46.04 -15.53 7.40
N GLU A 180 45.59 -16.35 6.45
CA GLU A 180 46.40 -17.35 5.75
C GLU A 180 47.52 -16.73 4.89
N ALA A 181 47.27 -15.57 4.28
CA ALA A 181 48.25 -14.81 3.51
C ALA A 181 49.30 -14.08 4.37
N GLY A 182 49.24 -14.19 5.70
CA GLY A 182 50.15 -13.54 6.65
C GLY A 182 51.64 -13.64 6.31
N PRO A 183 52.19 -14.81 5.92
CA PRO A 183 53.57 -14.95 5.48
C PRO A 183 53.95 -14.08 4.28
N ALA A 184 53.02 -13.87 3.33
CA ALA A 184 53.27 -13.11 2.10
C ALA A 184 53.37 -11.58 2.35
N ARG A 185 53.04 -11.10 3.55
CA ARG A 185 53.16 -9.68 3.93
C ARG A 185 54.62 -9.19 4.07
N GLY A 186 55.60 -10.09 4.20
CA GLY A 186 57.00 -9.69 4.37
C GLY A 186 58.00 -10.74 3.86
N ARG A 187 59.07 -10.27 3.21
CA ARG A 187 60.11 -11.15 2.63
C ARG A 187 60.73 -12.10 3.67
N LEU A 188 61.06 -11.58 4.86
CA LEU A 188 61.59 -12.37 5.96
C LEU A 188 60.56 -13.38 6.50
N ARG A 189 59.30 -12.98 6.67
CA ARG A 189 58.22 -13.89 7.13
C ARG A 189 58.00 -15.05 6.17
N MET A 190 58.01 -14.79 4.86
CA MET A 190 57.97 -15.84 3.84
C MET A 190 59.20 -16.76 3.95
N LEU A 191 60.40 -16.21 4.16
CA LEU A 191 61.62 -16.99 4.26
C LEU A 191 61.65 -17.93 5.48
N PHE A 192 61.08 -17.52 6.62
CA PHE A 192 61.01 -18.33 7.84
C PHE A 192 59.78 -19.24 7.92
N SER A 193 58.88 -19.20 6.92
CA SER A 193 57.70 -20.08 6.88
C SER A 193 58.02 -21.45 6.28
N GLY A 194 57.47 -22.52 6.87
CA GLY A 194 57.60 -23.89 6.36
C GLY A 194 56.94 -24.09 4.99
N ARG A 195 57.31 -25.17 4.26
CA ARG A 195 56.82 -25.43 2.89
C ARG A 195 55.28 -25.39 2.77
N GLN A 196 54.58 -26.03 3.71
CA GLN A 196 53.12 -26.04 3.74
C GLN A 196 52.53 -24.64 3.92
N ALA A 197 53.04 -23.87 4.90
CA ALA A 197 52.60 -22.51 5.18
C ALA A 197 52.85 -21.56 3.99
N ARG A 198 53.94 -21.73 3.24
CA ARG A 198 54.19 -20.97 2.01
C ARG A 198 53.18 -21.30 0.91
N ALA A 199 52.86 -22.57 0.71
CA ALA A 199 51.89 -23.01 -0.29
C ALA A 199 50.48 -22.46 0.04
N THR A 200 50.07 -22.54 1.31
CA THR A 200 48.81 -21.96 1.79
C THR A 200 48.78 -20.44 1.59
N ALA A 201 49.85 -19.73 1.95
CA ALA A 201 49.91 -18.28 1.77
C ALA A 201 49.83 -17.85 0.30
N LEU A 202 50.47 -18.57 -0.63
CA LEU A 202 50.40 -18.28 -2.06
C LEU A 202 49.00 -18.56 -2.64
N ALA A 203 48.37 -19.67 -2.23
CA ALA A 203 47.00 -19.98 -2.61
C ALA A 203 46.02 -18.91 -2.09
N ALA A 204 46.18 -18.50 -0.83
CA ALA A 204 45.38 -17.44 -0.24
C ALA A 204 45.55 -16.10 -1.00
N VAL A 205 46.78 -15.71 -1.36
CA VAL A 205 47.03 -14.50 -2.17
C VAL A 205 46.35 -14.58 -3.55
N ALA A 206 46.35 -15.75 -4.20
CA ALA A 206 45.63 -15.95 -5.46
C ALA A 206 44.10 -15.80 -5.28
N SER A 207 43.53 -16.34 -4.20
CA SER A 207 42.11 -16.15 -3.86
C SER A 207 41.78 -14.71 -3.47
N VAL A 208 42.68 -13.99 -2.78
CA VAL A 208 42.49 -12.55 -2.51
C VAL A 208 42.41 -11.76 -3.81
N ARG A 209 43.24 -12.08 -4.81
CA ARG A 209 43.19 -11.44 -6.14
C ARG A 209 41.82 -11.56 -6.77
N THR A 210 41.20 -12.75 -6.73
CA THR A 210 39.89 -12.96 -7.33
C THR A 210 38.79 -12.20 -6.59
N VAL A 211 38.83 -12.17 -5.25
CA VAL A 211 37.85 -11.42 -4.45
C VAL A 211 37.97 -9.91 -4.68
N VAL A 212 39.18 -9.37 -4.69
CA VAL A 212 39.39 -7.92 -4.91
C VAL A 212 38.98 -7.52 -6.34
N ALA A 213 39.26 -8.36 -7.34
CA ALA A 213 38.85 -8.10 -8.73
C ALA A 213 37.31 -8.12 -8.87
N ASP A 214 36.63 -9.14 -8.33
CA ASP A 214 35.16 -9.24 -8.33
C ASP A 214 34.51 -8.06 -7.59
N ALA A 215 35.11 -7.60 -6.49
CA ALA A 215 34.64 -6.44 -5.76
C ALA A 215 34.79 -5.13 -6.56
N ALA A 216 35.90 -4.98 -7.30
CA ALA A 216 36.14 -3.81 -8.14
C ALA A 216 35.19 -3.76 -9.34
N GLU A 217 34.97 -4.90 -10.01
CA GLU A 217 34.04 -5.02 -11.15
C GLU A 217 32.60 -4.66 -10.74
N ARG A 218 32.19 -5.04 -9.52
CA ARG A 218 30.88 -4.70 -8.95
C ARG A 218 30.81 -3.30 -8.32
N GLY A 219 31.90 -2.53 -8.34
CA GLY A 219 31.96 -1.19 -7.73
C GLY A 219 31.80 -1.16 -6.21
N LEU A 220 32.08 -2.26 -5.50
CA LEU A 220 31.89 -2.35 -4.04
C LEU A 220 32.70 -1.34 -3.22
N PRO A 221 33.96 -0.98 -3.56
CA PRO A 221 34.70 0.01 -2.78
C PRO A 221 33.99 1.38 -2.72
N LEU A 222 33.44 1.84 -3.85
CA LEU A 222 32.69 3.09 -3.92
C LEU A 222 31.37 2.97 -3.16
N LEU A 223 30.65 1.85 -3.35
CA LEU A 223 29.40 1.57 -2.62
C LEU A 223 29.62 1.60 -1.10
N PHE A 224 30.70 0.97 -0.59
CA PHE A 224 30.98 0.95 0.84
C PHE A 224 31.37 2.33 1.38
N GLY A 225 32.19 3.08 0.64
CA GLY A 225 32.56 4.45 1.03
C GLY A 225 31.33 5.37 1.10
N GLN A 226 30.48 5.33 0.07
CA GLN A 226 29.24 6.10 0.04
C GLN A 226 28.30 5.70 1.19
N MET A 227 28.11 4.39 1.40
CA MET A 227 27.20 3.89 2.43
C MET A 227 27.63 4.27 3.85
N SER A 228 28.94 4.25 4.15
CA SER A 228 29.45 4.69 5.45
C SER A 228 29.19 6.18 5.69
N VAL A 229 29.31 7.03 4.66
CA VAL A 229 28.96 8.45 4.75
C VAL A 229 27.47 8.66 4.99
N ASP A 230 26.62 7.98 4.23
CA ASP A 230 25.17 8.17 4.32
C ASP A 230 24.60 7.66 5.66
N LEU A 231 25.12 6.55 6.18
CA LEU A 231 24.75 6.01 7.50
C LEU A 231 25.11 6.93 8.68
N LEU A 232 26.05 7.85 8.49
CA LEU A 232 26.48 8.83 9.48
C LEU A 232 25.80 10.20 9.30
N ARG A 233 25.05 10.41 8.22
CA ARG A 233 24.38 11.68 7.93
C ARG A 233 23.17 11.89 8.83
N ALA A 234 23.30 12.78 9.81
CA ALA A 234 22.19 13.26 10.62
C ALA A 234 21.45 14.40 9.91
N PRO A 235 20.17 14.65 10.23
CA PRO A 235 19.46 15.82 9.72
C PRO A 235 20.08 17.11 10.28
N GLU A 236 19.96 18.21 9.54
CA GLU A 236 20.54 19.51 9.93
C GLU A 236 19.89 20.10 11.20
N SER A 237 18.62 19.76 11.44
CA SER A 237 17.84 20.16 12.60
C SER A 237 16.62 19.24 12.77
N ASP A 238 15.95 19.32 13.92
CA ASP A 238 14.67 18.61 14.15
C ASP A 238 13.62 19.00 13.12
N VAL A 239 13.53 20.28 12.77
CA VAL A 239 12.61 20.78 11.73
C VAL A 239 12.90 20.14 10.38
N ALA A 240 14.18 20.04 10.00
CA ALA A 240 14.57 19.37 8.75
C ALA A 240 14.21 17.88 8.77
N ALA A 241 14.35 17.21 9.92
CA ALA A 241 13.96 15.81 10.09
C ALA A 241 12.45 15.61 9.90
N TRP A 242 11.63 16.50 10.46
CA TRP A 242 10.17 16.46 10.32
C TRP A 242 9.72 16.77 8.89
N VAL A 243 10.28 17.79 8.23
CA VAL A 243 10.00 18.08 6.81
C VAL A 243 10.33 16.89 5.92
N ASP A 244 11.48 16.26 6.17
CA ASP A 244 11.88 15.06 5.44
C ASP A 244 10.94 13.87 5.70
N PHE A 245 10.52 13.68 6.95
CA PHE A 245 9.51 12.69 7.31
C PHE A 245 8.19 12.95 6.58
N GLU A 246 7.70 14.19 6.50
CA GLU A 246 6.45 14.49 5.77
C GLU A 246 6.53 14.11 4.29
N LEU A 247 7.68 14.35 3.65
CA LEU A 247 7.91 14.04 2.25
C LEU A 247 8.12 12.54 1.99
N ARG A 248 8.76 11.82 2.92
CA ARG A 248 9.19 10.42 2.77
C ARG A 248 8.56 9.48 3.80
N SER A 249 7.42 9.82 4.41
CA SER A 249 6.77 9.09 5.51
C SER A 249 6.65 7.58 5.26
N SER A 250 6.32 7.21 4.02
CA SER A 250 6.21 5.80 3.61
C SER A 250 7.51 5.00 3.79
N GLU A 251 8.68 5.62 3.62
CA GLU A 251 10.00 5.02 3.78
C GLU A 251 10.34 4.84 5.26
N TYR A 252 10.08 5.87 6.08
CA TYR A 252 10.22 5.82 7.53
C TYR A 252 9.37 4.70 8.15
N TYR A 253 8.09 4.62 7.82
CA TYR A 253 7.21 3.55 8.33
C TYR A 253 7.62 2.16 7.83
N SER A 254 8.14 2.06 6.60
CA SER A 254 8.65 0.78 6.07
C SER A 254 9.88 0.32 6.84
N LEU A 255 10.78 1.25 7.18
CA LEU A 255 11.96 0.98 8.00
C LEU A 255 11.58 0.65 9.44
N LEU A 256 10.66 1.40 10.04
CA LEU A 256 10.17 1.19 11.39
C LEU A 256 9.57 -0.22 11.54
N ALA A 257 8.74 -0.66 10.58
CA ALA A 257 8.20 -2.02 10.56
C ALA A 257 9.29 -3.09 10.40
N ALA A 258 10.34 -2.81 9.61
CA ALA A 258 11.45 -3.74 9.42
C ALA A 258 12.33 -3.89 10.67
N VAL A 259 12.54 -2.80 11.42
CA VAL A 259 13.41 -2.75 12.60
C VAL A 259 12.71 -3.23 13.87
N SER A 260 11.43 -2.91 14.02
CA SER A 260 10.60 -3.30 15.17
C SER A 260 10.26 -4.79 15.18
N GLY A 261 10.23 -5.43 14.01
CA GLY A 261 9.71 -6.80 13.86
C GLY A 261 8.20 -6.92 14.12
N THR A 262 7.55 -5.85 14.57
CA THR A 262 6.11 -5.69 14.69
C THR A 262 5.58 -5.22 13.35
N GLY A 263 4.79 -6.08 12.72
CA GLY A 263 4.05 -5.75 11.51
C GLY A 263 2.58 -6.12 11.72
N PRO A 264 1.68 -5.68 10.83
CA PRO A 264 0.30 -6.17 10.81
C PRO A 264 0.24 -7.70 10.94
N ASP A 265 -0.85 -8.22 11.53
CA ASP A 265 -1.07 -9.67 11.70
C ASP A 265 -0.59 -10.40 10.45
N ARG A 266 0.35 -11.32 10.65
CA ARG A 266 0.99 -12.05 9.56
C ARG A 266 -0.04 -12.75 8.68
N HIS A 267 -1.12 -13.28 9.26
CA HIS A 267 -2.20 -13.89 8.50
C HIS A 267 -2.92 -12.86 7.63
N ALA A 268 -3.18 -11.66 8.15
CA ALA A 268 -3.72 -10.54 7.39
C ALA A 268 -2.76 -10.08 6.27
N ALA A 269 -1.47 -9.92 6.54
CA ALA A 269 -0.46 -9.52 5.54
C ALA A 269 -0.31 -10.55 4.40
N GLU A 270 -0.55 -11.83 4.70
CA GLU A 270 -0.58 -12.95 3.77
C GLU A 270 -1.98 -13.17 3.14
N GLY A 271 -2.98 -12.35 3.48
CA GLY A 271 -4.35 -12.41 2.93
C GLY A 271 -5.14 -13.65 3.33
N PHE A 272 -4.82 -14.22 4.49
CA PHE A 272 -5.41 -15.45 5.04
C PHE A 272 -5.30 -16.65 4.09
N LEU A 273 -4.23 -16.72 3.30
CA LEU A 273 -3.99 -17.83 2.38
C LEU A 273 -3.79 -19.15 3.13
N PRO A 274 -4.21 -20.29 2.56
CA PRO A 274 -3.87 -21.61 3.09
C PRO A 274 -2.35 -21.80 3.19
N SER A 275 -1.88 -22.45 4.25
CA SER A 275 -0.44 -22.62 4.57
C SER A 275 0.38 -23.13 3.38
N GLY A 276 -0.11 -24.14 2.66
CA GLY A 276 0.60 -24.68 1.50
C GLY A 276 0.80 -23.68 0.35
N ILE A 277 -0.07 -22.68 0.19
CA ILE A 277 0.13 -21.59 -0.78
C ILE A 277 1.11 -20.57 -0.20
N ALA A 278 0.88 -20.12 1.03
CA ALA A 278 1.73 -19.16 1.72
C ALA A 278 3.21 -19.62 1.77
N ASP A 279 3.45 -20.90 2.03
CA ASP A 279 4.81 -21.48 2.05
C ASP A 279 5.50 -21.41 0.69
N ARG A 280 4.78 -21.73 -0.39
CA ARG A 280 5.32 -21.59 -1.76
C ARG A 280 5.66 -20.14 -2.07
N VAL A 281 4.81 -19.20 -1.66
CA VAL A 281 5.05 -17.76 -1.85
C VAL A 281 6.29 -17.32 -1.06
N ARG A 282 6.45 -17.77 0.18
CA ARG A 282 7.61 -17.49 1.02
C ARG A 282 8.91 -18.06 0.42
N GLY A 283 8.83 -19.22 -0.21
CA GLY A 283 9.95 -19.85 -0.92
C GLY A 283 10.47 -19.07 -2.13
N VAL A 284 9.67 -18.15 -2.69
CA VAL A 284 10.14 -17.27 -3.78
C VAL A 284 11.03 -16.18 -3.22
N ARG A 285 12.33 -16.24 -3.53
CA ARG A 285 13.24 -15.12 -3.29
C ARG A 285 13.06 -14.06 -4.37
N LEU A 286 12.56 -12.88 -3.97
CA LEU A 286 12.47 -11.72 -4.85
C LEU A 286 13.89 -11.21 -5.16
N ASP A 287 14.10 -10.88 -6.43
CA ASP A 287 15.35 -10.28 -6.91
C ASP A 287 15.04 -8.81 -7.14
N ASP A 288 15.71 -7.96 -6.35
CA ASP A 288 15.45 -6.53 -6.31
C ASP A 288 16.46 -5.73 -7.13
N ALA A 289 17.32 -6.36 -7.94
CA ALA A 289 18.39 -5.66 -8.68
C ALA A 289 17.91 -4.46 -9.51
N HIS A 290 16.71 -4.56 -10.10
CA HIS A 290 16.10 -3.49 -10.90
C HIS A 290 15.10 -2.62 -10.13
N LEU A 291 14.96 -2.80 -8.82
CA LEU A 291 14.14 -1.94 -7.95
C LEU A 291 14.98 -0.80 -7.38
N ARG A 292 14.35 0.38 -7.31
CA ARG A 292 14.88 1.61 -6.69
C ARG A 292 14.27 1.90 -5.33
N VAL A 293 13.42 1.01 -4.84
CA VAL A 293 12.66 1.21 -3.59
C VAL A 293 12.60 -0.07 -2.77
N SER A 294 12.50 0.12 -1.46
CA SER A 294 12.19 -0.96 -0.53
C SER A 294 10.69 -1.25 -0.54
N LEU A 295 10.35 -2.54 -0.52
CA LEU A 295 8.96 -2.99 -0.41
C LEU A 295 8.62 -3.29 1.04
N ARG A 296 7.38 -3.00 1.43
CA ARG A 296 6.83 -3.50 2.70
C ARG A 296 6.65 -5.01 2.68
N GLY A 297 6.54 -5.62 3.85
CA GLY A 297 6.37 -7.08 4.00
C GLY A 297 5.21 -7.62 3.16
N TYR A 298 4.02 -7.02 3.28
CA TYR A 298 2.85 -7.40 2.49
C TYR A 298 3.06 -7.13 0.98
N GLN A 299 3.68 -6.01 0.60
CA GLN A 299 3.94 -5.71 -0.83
C GLN A 299 4.89 -6.73 -1.45
N SER A 300 5.96 -7.08 -0.74
CA SER A 300 6.89 -8.13 -1.14
C SER A 300 6.18 -9.48 -1.25
N PHE A 301 5.29 -9.80 -0.31
CA PHE A 301 4.49 -11.01 -0.36
C PHE A 301 3.56 -11.06 -1.59
N GLY A 302 2.88 -9.95 -1.93
CA GLY A 302 1.99 -9.92 -3.09
C GLY A 302 2.74 -10.00 -4.43
N ALA A 303 3.94 -9.39 -4.53
CA ALA A 303 4.82 -9.58 -5.67
C ALA A 303 5.25 -11.05 -5.82
N ARG A 304 5.66 -11.70 -4.71
CA ARG A 304 5.99 -13.13 -4.70
C ARG A 304 4.79 -14.01 -5.02
N PHE A 305 3.58 -13.62 -4.58
CA PHE A 305 2.35 -14.33 -4.88
C PHE A 305 2.09 -14.37 -6.39
N ALA A 306 2.21 -13.23 -7.07
CA ALA A 306 2.12 -13.15 -8.53
C ALA A 306 3.19 -14.01 -9.23
N LEU A 307 4.42 -14.04 -8.70
CA LEU A 307 5.50 -14.84 -9.26
C LEU A 307 5.32 -16.36 -9.05
N ALA A 308 4.81 -16.76 -7.88
CA ALA A 308 4.61 -18.15 -7.48
C ALA A 308 3.41 -18.79 -8.19
N GLN A 309 2.27 -18.07 -8.25
CA GLN A 309 1.02 -18.57 -8.82
C GLN A 309 0.87 -18.25 -10.31
N LYS A 310 1.69 -17.34 -10.85
CA LYS A 310 1.78 -16.93 -12.27
C LYS A 310 0.55 -16.21 -12.84
N ARG A 311 -0.67 -16.78 -12.70
CA ARG A 311 -1.93 -16.25 -13.25
C ARG A 311 -2.88 -15.92 -12.11
N VAL A 312 -2.92 -14.66 -11.68
CA VAL A 312 -3.61 -14.25 -10.45
C VAL A 312 -4.29 -12.89 -10.53
N ILE A 313 -5.19 -12.65 -9.59
CA ILE A 313 -5.83 -11.39 -9.26
C ILE A 313 -5.24 -10.89 -7.94
N LEU A 314 -4.65 -9.70 -7.96
CA LEU A 314 -4.30 -8.93 -6.78
C LEU A 314 -5.43 -7.93 -6.50
N GLY A 315 -6.26 -8.28 -5.53
CA GLY A 315 -7.45 -7.57 -5.09
C GLY A 315 -7.25 -6.70 -3.85
N ASP A 316 -6.01 -6.34 -3.53
CA ASP A 316 -5.72 -5.45 -2.40
C ASP A 316 -6.58 -4.18 -2.47
N GLU A 317 -6.97 -3.68 -1.31
CA GLU A 317 -7.67 -2.41 -1.20
C GLU A 317 -6.90 -1.27 -1.91
N MET A 318 -7.63 -0.24 -2.31
CA MET A 318 -7.02 0.95 -2.92
C MET A 318 -5.99 1.55 -1.97
N GLY A 319 -4.96 2.22 -2.47
CA GLY A 319 -3.91 2.80 -1.61
C GLY A 319 -2.81 1.82 -1.13
N LEU A 320 -2.98 0.49 -1.20
CA LEU A 320 -1.95 -0.49 -0.77
C LEU A 320 -0.76 -0.70 -1.73
N GLY A 321 -0.66 0.08 -2.81
CA GLY A 321 0.48 0.01 -3.72
C GLY A 321 0.49 -1.22 -4.64
N LYS A 322 -0.66 -1.60 -5.22
CA LYS A 322 -0.74 -2.68 -6.22
C LYS A 322 0.23 -2.49 -7.40
N THR A 323 0.41 -1.23 -7.83
CA THR A 323 1.35 -0.86 -8.90
C THR A 323 2.79 -1.21 -8.55
N VAL A 324 3.28 -0.86 -7.34
CA VAL A 324 4.66 -1.18 -6.93
C VAL A 324 4.88 -2.69 -6.77
N GLN A 325 3.85 -3.44 -6.37
CA GLN A 325 3.91 -4.91 -6.31
C GLN A 325 4.04 -5.52 -7.71
N ALA A 326 3.31 -5.00 -8.70
CA ALA A 326 3.45 -5.41 -10.09
C ALA A 326 4.85 -5.04 -10.63
N ILE A 327 5.33 -3.81 -10.41
CA ILE A 327 6.68 -3.37 -10.82
C ILE A 327 7.75 -4.28 -10.22
N ALA A 328 7.61 -4.68 -8.95
CA ALA A 328 8.52 -5.62 -8.31
C ALA A 328 8.55 -7.00 -8.97
N ALA A 329 7.40 -7.52 -9.40
CA ALA A 329 7.35 -8.76 -10.17
C ALA A 329 8.03 -8.60 -11.55
N LEU A 330 7.83 -7.47 -12.25
CA LEU A 330 8.50 -7.19 -13.52
C LEU A 330 10.03 -7.06 -13.36
N ALA A 331 10.48 -6.31 -12.35
CA ALA A 331 11.90 -6.11 -12.03
C ALA A 331 12.60 -7.43 -11.74
N HIS A 332 11.94 -8.31 -10.98
CA HIS A 332 12.43 -9.65 -10.69
C HIS A 332 12.57 -10.52 -11.94
N LEU A 333 11.58 -10.50 -12.83
CA LEU A 333 11.63 -11.25 -14.09
C LEU A 333 12.72 -10.70 -15.01
N SER A 334 12.92 -9.38 -15.02
CA SER A 334 13.99 -8.73 -15.78
C SER A 334 15.38 -9.14 -15.30
N ALA A 335 15.58 -9.24 -13.98
CA ALA A 335 16.82 -9.75 -13.40
C ALA A 335 17.10 -11.22 -13.77
N ARG A 336 16.07 -11.96 -14.22
CA ARG A 336 16.15 -13.34 -14.71
C ARG A 336 16.19 -13.47 -16.23
N GLY A 337 16.32 -12.36 -16.95
CA GLY A 337 16.50 -12.32 -18.39
C GLY A 337 15.24 -12.07 -19.22
N GLU A 338 14.07 -11.85 -18.60
CA GLU A 338 12.87 -11.43 -19.33
C GLU A 338 12.99 -9.97 -19.77
N THR A 339 12.76 -9.68 -21.05
CA THR A 339 12.99 -8.33 -21.60
C THR A 339 11.72 -7.59 -21.99
N HIS A 340 10.61 -8.29 -22.21
CA HIS A 340 9.38 -7.71 -22.77
C HIS A 340 8.22 -7.84 -21.78
N PHE A 341 7.64 -6.72 -21.36
CA PHE A 341 6.48 -6.68 -20.46
C PHE A 341 5.36 -5.83 -21.06
N LEU A 342 4.10 -6.21 -20.81
CA LEU A 342 2.93 -5.48 -21.28
C LEU A 342 2.00 -5.13 -20.12
N VAL A 343 1.68 -3.85 -19.97
CA VAL A 343 0.72 -3.34 -18.99
C VAL A 343 -0.44 -2.70 -19.73
N VAL A 344 -1.66 -3.15 -19.40
CA VAL A 344 -2.92 -2.61 -19.94
C VAL A 344 -3.64 -1.90 -18.80
N CYS A 345 -3.96 -0.63 -18.98
CA CYS A 345 -4.58 0.18 -17.92
C CYS A 345 -5.57 1.22 -18.51
N PRO A 346 -6.47 1.81 -17.72
CA PRO A 346 -7.27 2.95 -18.18
C PRO A 346 -6.40 4.12 -18.65
N ALA A 347 -6.88 4.90 -19.63
CA ALA A 347 -6.14 6.05 -20.16
C ALA A 347 -5.81 7.09 -19.06
N SER A 348 -6.62 7.20 -18.02
CA SER A 348 -6.40 8.10 -16.88
C SER A 348 -5.17 7.75 -16.05
N VAL A 349 -4.76 6.47 -15.96
CA VAL A 349 -3.63 6.03 -15.11
C VAL A 349 -2.35 5.75 -15.88
N LEU A 350 -2.38 5.81 -17.22
CA LEU A 350 -1.22 5.48 -18.05
C LEU A 350 0.00 6.34 -17.72
N ILE A 351 -0.21 7.65 -17.53
CA ILE A 351 0.86 8.59 -17.15
C ILE A 351 1.40 8.26 -15.76
N ASN A 352 0.52 7.96 -14.80
CA ASN A 352 0.91 7.57 -13.45
C ASN A 352 1.76 6.28 -13.46
N TRP A 353 1.34 5.26 -14.21
CA TRP A 353 2.14 4.05 -14.43
C TRP A 353 3.54 4.36 -15.00
N ALA A 354 3.62 5.27 -15.98
CA ALA A 354 4.90 5.66 -16.56
C ALA A 354 5.82 6.34 -15.55
N ARG A 355 5.28 7.19 -14.67
CA ARG A 355 6.03 7.81 -13.56
C ARG A 355 6.48 6.77 -12.54
N GLU A 356 5.58 5.89 -12.11
CA GLU A 356 5.89 4.87 -11.11
C GLU A 356 6.95 3.89 -11.58
N VAL A 357 6.90 3.40 -12.83
CA VAL A 357 7.95 2.51 -13.38
C VAL A 357 9.31 3.20 -13.36
N ARG A 358 9.41 4.46 -13.80
CA ARG A 358 10.68 5.22 -13.80
C ARG A 358 11.20 5.54 -12.40
N ALA A 359 10.30 5.90 -11.49
CA ALA A 359 10.66 6.27 -10.13
C ALA A 359 11.07 5.05 -9.29
N ARG A 360 10.37 3.92 -9.46
CA ARG A 360 10.50 2.74 -8.58
C ARG A 360 11.39 1.65 -9.15
N SER A 361 11.81 1.73 -10.42
CA SER A 361 12.65 0.72 -11.06
C SER A 361 13.64 1.29 -12.07
N THR A 362 14.60 0.48 -12.50
CA THR A 362 15.51 0.79 -13.63
C THR A 362 14.95 0.34 -14.99
N LEU A 363 13.70 -0.14 -15.03
CA LEU A 363 13.12 -0.68 -16.25
C LEU A 363 12.80 0.43 -17.25
N ARG A 364 13.06 0.14 -18.52
CA ARG A 364 12.68 1.01 -19.64
C ARG A 364 11.17 1.01 -19.81
N VAL A 365 10.55 2.19 -19.94
CA VAL A 365 9.10 2.33 -20.13
C VAL A 365 8.77 2.95 -21.49
N LEU A 366 7.78 2.39 -22.18
CA LEU A 366 7.30 2.87 -23.47
C LEU A 366 5.78 3.08 -23.44
N PRO A 367 5.29 4.33 -23.48
CA PRO A 367 3.88 4.62 -23.69
C PRO A 367 3.43 4.22 -25.11
N VAL A 368 2.69 3.12 -25.23
CA VAL A 368 2.10 2.62 -26.49
C VAL A 368 0.66 3.13 -26.58
N HIS A 369 0.53 4.44 -26.76
CA HIS A 369 -0.74 5.16 -26.84
C HIS A 369 -0.64 6.38 -27.77
N GLY A 370 -1.77 6.90 -28.23
CA GLY A 370 -1.82 8.07 -29.11
C GLY A 370 -1.50 7.78 -30.58
N PRO A 371 -1.20 8.83 -31.37
CA PRO A 371 -0.89 8.73 -32.80
C PRO A 371 0.35 7.87 -33.08
N GLU A 372 1.40 8.02 -32.28
CA GLU A 372 2.71 7.36 -32.43
C GLU A 372 2.75 5.92 -31.89
N ARG A 373 1.60 5.36 -31.48
CA ARG A 373 1.54 4.06 -30.80
C ARG A 373 2.17 2.91 -31.62
N GLN A 374 2.10 2.95 -32.95
CA GLN A 374 2.66 1.88 -33.78
C GLN A 374 4.19 1.91 -33.78
N GLU A 375 4.78 3.10 -33.79
CA GLU A 375 6.23 3.30 -33.69
C GLU A 375 6.73 2.88 -32.30
N ALA A 376 6.05 3.31 -31.24
CA ALA A 376 6.36 2.91 -29.87
C ALA A 376 6.24 1.38 -29.66
N PHE A 377 5.26 0.74 -30.31
CA PHE A 377 5.11 -0.71 -30.28
C PHE A 377 6.24 -1.44 -31.03
N ALA A 378 6.62 -0.95 -32.21
CA ALA A 378 7.76 -1.49 -32.96
C ALA A 378 9.06 -1.38 -32.15
N GLU A 379 9.28 -0.24 -31.50
CA GLU A 379 10.45 -0.02 -30.65
C GLU A 379 10.45 -0.94 -29.42
N TRP A 380 9.29 -1.18 -28.79
CA TRP A 380 9.15 -2.17 -27.73
C TRP A 380 9.44 -3.59 -28.24
N HIS A 381 8.95 -3.93 -29.42
CA HIS A 381 9.17 -5.24 -30.03
C HIS A 381 10.67 -5.52 -30.25
N GLU A 382 11.43 -4.54 -30.73
CA GLU A 382 12.88 -4.68 -30.97
C GLU A 382 13.72 -4.67 -29.69
N ARG A 383 13.50 -3.70 -28.80
CA ARG A 383 14.42 -3.38 -27.69
C ARG A 383 13.93 -3.85 -26.32
N GLY A 384 12.67 -4.28 -26.21
CA GLY A 384 12.05 -4.63 -24.93
C GLY A 384 11.77 -3.41 -24.03
N GLY A 385 11.37 -3.73 -22.81
CA GLY A 385 10.89 -2.80 -21.79
C GLY A 385 9.43 -3.08 -21.39
N VAL A 386 8.87 -2.13 -20.65
CA VAL A 386 7.48 -2.13 -20.18
C VAL A 386 6.64 -1.29 -21.15
N ALA A 387 5.88 -1.96 -22.02
CA ALA A 387 4.88 -1.32 -22.87
C ALA A 387 3.64 -0.97 -22.05
N LEU A 388 3.29 0.31 -21.98
CA LEU A 388 2.08 0.80 -21.32
C LEU A 388 1.03 1.13 -22.37
N THR A 389 -0.09 0.41 -22.38
CA THR A 389 -1.17 0.65 -23.32
C THR A 389 -2.52 0.73 -22.63
N THR A 390 -3.54 1.10 -23.41
CA THR A 390 -4.93 1.22 -22.94
C THR A 390 -5.78 0.10 -23.47
N PHE A 391 -6.91 -0.20 -22.80
CA PHE A 391 -7.88 -1.19 -23.26
C PHE A 391 -8.32 -0.95 -24.72
N ASP A 392 -8.51 0.32 -25.09
CA ASP A 392 -8.91 0.71 -26.43
C ASP A 392 -7.76 0.64 -27.43
N ALA A 393 -6.52 0.95 -27.04
CA ALA A 393 -5.39 0.82 -27.96
C ALA A 393 -4.98 -0.65 -28.19
N LEU A 394 -5.16 -1.53 -27.19
CA LEU A 394 -4.69 -2.92 -27.20
C LEU A 394 -5.17 -3.73 -28.40
N HIS A 395 -6.43 -3.54 -28.82
CA HIS A 395 -7.00 -4.29 -29.96
C HIS A 395 -6.45 -3.87 -31.32
N THR A 396 -5.74 -2.75 -31.39
CA THR A 396 -5.11 -2.24 -32.62
C THR A 396 -3.65 -2.65 -32.75
N LEU A 397 -3.08 -3.25 -31.71
CA LEU A 397 -1.71 -3.75 -31.72
C LEU A 397 -1.67 -5.13 -32.39
N PRO A 398 -0.69 -5.40 -33.26
CA PRO A 398 -0.54 -6.71 -33.86
C PRO A 398 -0.30 -7.74 -32.76
N ALA A 399 -1.10 -8.80 -32.76
CA ALA A 399 -1.02 -9.83 -31.74
C ALA A 399 0.35 -10.52 -31.81
N ALA A 400 0.83 -11.09 -30.70
CA ALA A 400 2.08 -11.84 -30.67
C ALA A 400 2.13 -13.05 -31.65
N ARG A 401 1.01 -13.39 -32.30
CA ARG A 401 0.91 -14.45 -33.32
C ARG A 401 1.63 -14.11 -34.62
N ASP A 402 1.81 -12.82 -34.94
CA ASP A 402 2.39 -12.37 -36.22
C ASP A 402 3.93 -12.24 -36.14
N GLY A 403 4.61 -13.22 -35.52
CA GLY A 403 6.06 -13.17 -35.28
C GLY A 403 6.49 -12.30 -34.09
N GLY A 404 5.52 -11.90 -33.24
CA GLY A 404 5.71 -11.06 -32.07
C GLY A 404 6.55 -11.71 -30.95
N LYS A 405 7.39 -10.93 -30.26
CA LYS A 405 8.02 -11.35 -28.99
C LYS A 405 6.94 -11.58 -27.93
N ARG A 406 7.01 -12.70 -27.21
CA ARG A 406 6.08 -13.02 -26.12
C ARG A 406 6.41 -12.16 -24.90
N PRO A 407 5.41 -11.55 -24.24
CA PRO A 407 5.68 -10.84 -23.00
C PRO A 407 5.98 -11.81 -21.87
N GLY A 408 7.05 -11.57 -21.11
CA GLY A 408 7.38 -12.30 -19.89
C GLY A 408 6.31 -12.16 -18.81
N MET A 409 5.50 -11.09 -18.87
CA MET A 409 4.31 -10.91 -18.03
C MET A 409 3.31 -9.93 -18.65
N LEU A 410 2.01 -10.23 -18.53
CA LEU A 410 0.91 -9.33 -18.83
C LEU A 410 0.29 -8.82 -17.52
N VAL A 411 0.27 -7.50 -17.34
CA VAL A 411 -0.42 -6.85 -16.22
C VAL A 411 -1.67 -6.16 -16.76
N VAL A 412 -2.82 -6.35 -16.11
CA VAL A 412 -4.08 -5.68 -16.45
C VAL A 412 -4.57 -4.95 -15.22
N ASP A 413 -4.40 -3.63 -15.25
CA ASP A 413 -4.87 -2.74 -14.20
C ASP A 413 -6.34 -2.39 -14.38
N GLU A 414 -7.07 -2.20 -13.29
CA GLU A 414 -8.53 -2.07 -13.27
C GLU A 414 -9.22 -3.20 -14.05
N ALA A 415 -8.91 -4.45 -13.72
CA ALA A 415 -9.41 -5.63 -14.41
C ALA A 415 -10.95 -5.75 -14.43
N HIS A 416 -11.68 -4.96 -13.64
CA HIS A 416 -13.14 -4.86 -13.73
C HIS A 416 -13.63 -4.41 -15.13
N TYR A 417 -12.78 -3.75 -15.94
CA TYR A 417 -13.09 -3.48 -17.35
C TYR A 417 -13.21 -4.77 -18.17
N VAL A 418 -12.52 -5.86 -17.84
CA VAL A 418 -12.56 -7.11 -18.64
C VAL A 418 -13.61 -8.12 -18.19
N LYS A 419 -14.55 -7.73 -17.32
CA LYS A 419 -15.55 -8.63 -16.73
C LYS A 419 -16.54 -9.30 -17.71
N ASN A 420 -16.76 -8.71 -18.89
CA ASN A 420 -17.68 -9.26 -19.89
C ASN A 420 -16.89 -9.86 -21.08
N PRO A 421 -16.81 -11.20 -21.21
CA PRO A 421 -16.04 -11.88 -22.25
C PRO A 421 -16.43 -11.50 -23.69
N ALA A 422 -17.67 -11.05 -23.91
CA ALA A 422 -18.15 -10.66 -25.23
C ALA A 422 -17.57 -9.31 -25.71
N THR A 423 -17.04 -8.49 -24.80
CA THR A 423 -16.53 -7.16 -25.17
C THR A 423 -15.21 -7.23 -25.94
N ARG A 424 -15.00 -6.28 -26.86
CA ARG A 424 -13.76 -6.18 -27.65
C ARG A 424 -12.51 -6.12 -26.75
N ARG A 425 -12.58 -5.34 -25.68
CA ARG A 425 -11.51 -5.22 -24.65
C ARG A 425 -11.18 -6.56 -23.99
N SER A 426 -12.18 -7.34 -23.55
CA SER A 426 -11.94 -8.66 -22.93
C SER A 426 -11.34 -9.66 -23.91
N ARG A 427 -11.77 -9.64 -25.19
CA ARG A 427 -11.18 -10.49 -26.23
C ARG A 427 -9.73 -10.13 -26.52
N ALA A 428 -9.41 -8.85 -26.61
CA ALA A 428 -8.03 -8.38 -26.82
C ALA A 428 -7.12 -8.81 -25.65
N VAL A 429 -7.55 -8.58 -24.40
CA VAL A 429 -6.80 -9.02 -23.21
C VAL A 429 -6.65 -10.54 -23.18
N SER A 430 -7.70 -11.30 -23.48
CA SER A 430 -7.62 -12.78 -23.56
C SER A 430 -6.65 -13.25 -24.63
N GLY A 431 -6.63 -12.58 -25.79
CA GLY A 431 -5.70 -12.84 -26.87
C GLY A 431 -4.25 -12.72 -26.40
N TRP A 432 -3.89 -11.62 -25.74
CA TRP A 432 -2.54 -11.43 -25.18
C TRP A 432 -2.23 -12.37 -24.02
N ALA A 433 -3.20 -12.62 -23.12
CA ALA A 433 -3.06 -13.55 -22.00
C ALA A 433 -2.79 -15.01 -22.42
N GLY A 434 -3.14 -15.39 -23.66
CA GLY A 434 -2.81 -16.68 -24.25
C GLY A 434 -1.34 -16.83 -24.69
N HIS A 435 -0.56 -15.75 -24.72
CA HIS A 435 0.85 -15.75 -25.18
C HIS A 435 1.87 -15.71 -24.04
N THR A 436 1.42 -15.70 -22.79
CA THR A 436 2.27 -15.66 -21.61
C THR A 436 1.74 -16.56 -20.53
N ASP A 437 2.65 -17.19 -19.79
CA ASP A 437 2.31 -18.00 -18.63
C ASP A 437 2.01 -17.14 -17.40
N ARG A 438 2.32 -15.83 -17.43
CA ARG A 438 2.22 -14.92 -16.29
C ARG A 438 1.25 -13.79 -16.58
N VAL A 439 0.13 -13.78 -15.87
CA VAL A 439 -0.94 -12.77 -16.02
C VAL A 439 -1.32 -12.26 -14.64
N LEU A 440 -1.22 -10.95 -14.43
CA LEU A 440 -1.57 -10.30 -13.17
C LEU A 440 -2.70 -9.31 -13.41
N PHE A 441 -3.86 -9.60 -12.84
CA PHE A 441 -4.99 -8.66 -12.80
C PHE A 441 -4.92 -7.85 -11.51
N LEU A 442 -4.98 -6.53 -11.62
CA LEU A 442 -5.09 -5.62 -10.48
C LEU A 442 -6.51 -5.06 -10.43
N THR A 443 -7.13 -5.06 -9.26
CA THR A 443 -8.49 -4.51 -9.09
C THR A 443 -8.72 -4.10 -7.64
N GLY A 444 -9.28 -2.91 -7.41
CA GLY A 444 -9.61 -2.43 -6.06
C GLY A 444 -10.95 -2.94 -5.53
N THR A 445 -11.85 -3.38 -6.41
CA THR A 445 -13.26 -3.69 -6.09
C THR A 445 -13.78 -4.95 -6.79
N PRO A 446 -13.06 -6.10 -6.75
CA PRO A 446 -13.44 -7.29 -7.53
C PRO A 446 -14.83 -7.87 -7.18
N MET A 447 -15.39 -7.52 -6.01
CA MET A 447 -16.61 -8.15 -5.47
C MET A 447 -17.86 -7.27 -5.51
N GLU A 448 -17.78 -6.01 -5.94
CA GLU A 448 -18.88 -5.05 -5.75
C GLU A 448 -20.17 -5.40 -6.50
N ASN A 449 -20.14 -6.23 -7.55
CA ASN A 449 -21.33 -6.45 -8.38
C ASN A 449 -21.54 -7.89 -8.91
N ARG A 450 -21.35 -8.92 -8.06
CA ARG A 450 -21.76 -10.35 -8.21
C ARG A 450 -20.59 -11.33 -8.33
N VAL A 451 -20.73 -12.48 -7.66
CA VAL A 451 -19.82 -13.65 -7.73
C VAL A 451 -19.53 -14.07 -9.17
N GLU A 452 -20.49 -13.88 -10.08
CA GLU A 452 -20.32 -14.20 -11.51
C GLU A 452 -19.33 -13.28 -12.24
N GLU A 453 -19.23 -12.00 -11.87
CA GLU A 453 -18.21 -11.10 -12.45
C GLU A 453 -16.82 -11.57 -12.06
N PHE A 454 -16.63 -11.92 -10.79
CA PHE A 454 -15.39 -12.48 -10.28
C PHE A 454 -15.05 -13.83 -10.95
N ARG A 455 -16.04 -14.72 -11.08
CA ARG A 455 -15.90 -16.01 -11.77
C ARG A 455 -15.45 -15.83 -13.22
N SER A 456 -15.97 -14.81 -13.91
CA SER A 456 -15.53 -14.47 -15.27
C SER A 456 -14.05 -14.07 -15.31
N LEU A 457 -13.60 -13.25 -14.36
CA LEU A 457 -12.18 -12.87 -14.26
C LEU A 457 -11.28 -14.08 -13.98
N VAL A 458 -11.67 -14.95 -13.04
CA VAL A 458 -10.90 -16.16 -12.73
C VAL A 458 -10.85 -17.11 -13.94
N ARG A 459 -11.93 -17.22 -14.72
CA ARG A 459 -11.93 -18.05 -15.93
C ARG A 459 -10.87 -17.63 -16.96
N HIS A 460 -10.51 -16.35 -17.03
CA HIS A 460 -9.43 -15.87 -17.89
C HIS A 460 -8.02 -16.26 -17.38
N LEU A 461 -7.90 -16.51 -16.08
CA LEU A 461 -6.62 -16.76 -15.41
C LEU A 461 -6.39 -18.25 -15.17
N GLN A 462 -7.33 -18.93 -14.52
CA GLN A 462 -7.29 -20.33 -14.12
C GLN A 462 -8.65 -20.97 -14.46
N PRO A 463 -8.89 -21.37 -15.72
CA PRO A 463 -10.17 -21.92 -16.16
C PRO A 463 -10.60 -23.17 -15.40
N GLU A 464 -9.64 -23.95 -14.89
CA GLU A 464 -9.84 -25.11 -14.02
C GLU A 464 -10.40 -24.77 -12.63
N LEU A 465 -10.14 -23.55 -12.14
CA LEU A 465 -10.65 -23.08 -10.86
C LEU A 465 -12.07 -22.52 -10.98
N ALA A 466 -12.45 -21.98 -12.14
CA ALA A 466 -13.75 -21.36 -12.36
C ALA A 466 -14.99 -22.27 -12.12
N PRO A 467 -14.95 -23.60 -12.36
CA PRO A 467 -16.02 -24.53 -11.96
C PRO A 467 -16.13 -24.70 -10.45
N SER A 468 -15.01 -24.66 -9.72
CA SER A 468 -14.98 -24.79 -8.25
C SER A 468 -15.54 -23.55 -7.55
N ILE A 469 -15.55 -22.40 -8.24
CA ILE A 469 -16.22 -21.18 -7.81
C ILE A 469 -17.70 -21.30 -8.20
N SER A 470 -18.46 -22.05 -7.39
CA SER A 470 -19.91 -22.11 -7.51
C SER A 470 -20.57 -21.05 -6.62
N THR A 471 -21.79 -20.64 -6.96
CA THR A 471 -22.66 -19.85 -6.07
C THR A 471 -22.84 -20.54 -4.71
N THR A 472 -22.79 -21.87 -4.66
CA THR A 472 -22.82 -22.72 -3.46
C THR A 472 -21.62 -22.49 -2.50
N HIS A 473 -20.50 -21.94 -2.94
CA HIS A 473 -19.38 -21.58 -2.05
C HIS A 473 -19.60 -20.24 -1.32
N GLY A 474 -20.53 -19.41 -1.80
CA GLY A 474 -21.06 -18.29 -1.03
C GLY A 474 -21.94 -18.74 0.15
N VAL A 475 -22.60 -19.89 -0.01
CA VAL A 475 -23.50 -20.52 0.98
C VAL A 475 -22.72 -21.18 2.14
N ALA A 476 -21.49 -21.65 1.91
CA ALA A 476 -20.64 -22.31 2.92
C ALA A 476 -19.82 -21.36 3.82
N GLY A 477 -20.08 -20.04 3.74
CA GLY A 477 -19.41 -19.00 4.51
C GLY A 477 -18.17 -18.39 3.82
N SER A 478 -17.81 -17.17 4.23
CA SER A 478 -16.72 -16.38 3.64
C SER A 478 -15.36 -17.08 3.63
N HIS A 479 -15.14 -18.01 4.57
CA HIS A 479 -13.90 -18.77 4.70
C HIS A 479 -13.76 -19.87 3.63
N ALA A 480 -14.85 -20.58 3.30
CA ALA A 480 -14.85 -21.61 2.26
C ALA A 480 -14.65 -20.99 0.87
N PHE A 481 -15.30 -19.86 0.60
CA PHE A 481 -15.08 -19.09 -0.62
C PHE A 481 -13.64 -18.60 -0.73
N ARG A 482 -13.08 -17.94 0.31
CA ARG A 482 -11.68 -17.48 0.33
C ARG A 482 -10.71 -18.64 0.06
N ARG A 483 -10.93 -19.80 0.66
CA ARG A 483 -10.09 -20.98 0.44
C ARG A 483 -10.16 -21.51 -1.00
N ALA A 484 -11.34 -21.48 -1.62
CA ALA A 484 -11.52 -21.92 -3.01
C ALA A 484 -10.83 -20.96 -4.01
N VAL A 485 -10.86 -19.65 -3.75
CA VAL A 485 -10.29 -18.66 -4.67
C VAL A 485 -8.81 -18.34 -4.40
N ALA A 486 -8.28 -18.73 -3.23
CA ALA A 486 -6.91 -18.47 -2.77
C ALA A 486 -5.79 -18.78 -3.80
N PRO A 487 -5.87 -19.83 -4.65
CA PRO A 487 -4.85 -20.06 -5.68
C PRO A 487 -4.76 -18.95 -6.74
N ALA A 488 -5.86 -18.24 -6.99
CA ALA A 488 -5.97 -17.23 -8.03
C ALA A 488 -6.17 -15.81 -7.47
N TYR A 489 -6.36 -15.64 -6.16
CA TYR A 489 -6.80 -14.38 -5.58
C TYR A 489 -6.12 -14.07 -4.24
N LEU A 490 -5.54 -12.88 -4.15
CA LEU A 490 -5.01 -12.29 -2.92
C LEU A 490 -5.73 -10.97 -2.65
N ARG A 491 -6.36 -10.83 -1.48
CA ARG A 491 -7.02 -9.60 -1.02
C ARG A 491 -6.60 -9.29 0.40
N ARG A 492 -6.32 -8.00 0.65
CA ARG A 492 -5.97 -7.45 1.96
C ARG A 492 -6.64 -6.10 2.13
N ASN A 493 -7.11 -5.82 3.34
CA ASN A 493 -7.71 -4.53 3.68
C ASN A 493 -6.63 -3.56 4.18
N GLN A 494 -6.86 -2.26 4.06
CA GLN A 494 -5.94 -1.24 4.55
C GLN A 494 -5.73 -1.34 6.06
N GLU A 495 -6.82 -1.42 6.84
CA GLU A 495 -6.79 -1.56 8.31
C GLU A 495 -5.98 -2.78 8.78
N ASP A 496 -5.99 -3.84 7.98
CA ASP A 496 -5.34 -5.10 8.28
C ASP A 496 -3.83 -5.07 8.01
N VAL A 497 -3.33 -4.17 7.16
CA VAL A 497 -1.92 -4.17 6.69
C VAL A 497 -1.19 -2.84 6.81
N LEU A 498 -1.90 -1.75 7.01
CA LEU A 498 -1.37 -0.43 7.28
C LEU A 498 -1.71 -0.07 8.72
N THR A 499 -0.69 -0.08 9.56
CA THR A 499 -0.84 0.31 10.95
C THR A 499 -0.72 1.82 11.13
N GLU A 500 -0.18 2.52 10.13
CA GLU A 500 0.19 3.93 10.18
C GLU A 500 -0.84 4.90 9.59
N LEU A 501 -1.91 4.41 8.96
CA LEU A 501 -2.90 5.33 8.40
C LEU A 501 -3.50 6.19 9.53
N PRO A 502 -3.57 7.52 9.34
CA PRO A 502 -4.17 8.41 10.32
C PRO A 502 -5.68 8.18 10.39
N ALA A 503 -6.33 8.80 11.38
CA ALA A 503 -7.77 8.69 11.54
C ALA A 503 -8.52 9.19 10.29
N LEU A 504 -9.65 8.54 10.01
CA LEU A 504 -10.62 8.99 9.01
C LEU A 504 -11.89 9.35 9.76
N VAL A 505 -12.25 10.64 9.76
CA VAL A 505 -13.47 11.14 10.40
C VAL A 505 -14.47 11.44 9.31
N GLN A 506 -15.66 10.83 9.40
CA GLN A 506 -16.75 11.09 8.45
C GLN A 506 -17.90 11.79 9.17
N VAL A 507 -18.33 12.92 8.61
CA VAL A 507 -19.40 13.75 9.15
C VAL A 507 -20.44 13.97 8.06
N ASP A 508 -21.68 13.60 8.36
CA ASP A 508 -22.85 13.95 7.56
C ASP A 508 -23.36 15.33 8.00
N GLU A 509 -23.18 16.32 7.14
CA GLU A 509 -23.57 17.72 7.36
C GLU A 509 -25.01 17.92 6.87
N TRP A 510 -25.97 17.89 7.79
CA TRP A 510 -27.39 18.01 7.49
C TRP A 510 -27.84 19.46 7.54
N GLU A 511 -28.28 19.96 6.39
CA GLU A 511 -28.79 21.32 6.22
C GLU A 511 -30.30 21.31 5.90
N GLU A 512 -31.01 22.31 6.40
CA GLU A 512 -32.38 22.59 5.96
C GLU A 512 -32.35 23.45 4.70
N PHE A 513 -33.20 23.13 3.71
CA PHE A 513 -33.30 23.97 2.53
C PHE A 513 -33.71 25.40 2.89
N SER A 514 -33.05 26.38 2.29
CA SER A 514 -33.60 27.74 2.27
C SER A 514 -34.91 27.78 1.48
N GLU A 515 -35.69 28.85 1.65
CA GLU A 515 -36.93 29.02 0.88
C GLU A 515 -36.70 28.95 -0.64
N ALA A 516 -35.57 29.50 -1.10
CA ALA A 516 -35.19 29.50 -2.50
C ALA A 516 -34.78 28.10 -2.99
N ASP A 517 -34.00 27.35 -2.19
CA ASP A 517 -33.63 25.97 -2.48
C ASP A 517 -34.88 25.08 -2.56
N LEU A 518 -35.79 25.24 -1.59
CA LEU A 518 -37.03 24.48 -1.50
C LEU A 518 -37.97 24.75 -2.68
N ALA A 519 -38.06 25.99 -3.16
CA ALA A 519 -38.83 26.33 -4.35
C ALA A 519 -38.31 25.59 -5.59
N VAL A 520 -36.99 25.65 -5.83
CA VAL A 520 -36.35 24.93 -6.94
C VAL A 520 -36.51 23.41 -6.79
N TYR A 521 -36.43 22.90 -5.57
CA TYR A 521 -36.62 21.50 -5.26
C TYR A 521 -38.04 21.02 -5.60
N ARG A 522 -39.06 21.76 -5.15
CA ARG A 522 -40.48 21.46 -5.42
C ARG A 522 -40.77 21.46 -6.92
N GLU A 523 -40.25 22.42 -7.68
CA GLU A 523 -40.34 22.44 -9.14
C GLU A 523 -39.72 21.19 -9.77
N ALA A 524 -38.53 20.77 -9.30
CA ALA A 524 -37.85 19.59 -9.81
C ALA A 524 -38.61 18.30 -9.50
N VAL A 525 -39.22 18.19 -8.31
CA VAL A 525 -40.08 17.06 -7.92
C VAL A 525 -41.34 17.02 -8.79
N ALA A 526 -42.01 18.15 -8.97
CA ALA A 526 -43.20 18.25 -9.81
C ALA A 526 -42.90 17.86 -11.28
N ALA A 527 -41.74 18.25 -11.80
CA ALA A 527 -41.28 17.89 -13.13
C ALA A 527 -40.74 16.45 -13.25
N GLY A 528 -40.64 15.71 -12.14
CA GLY A 528 -40.08 14.35 -12.10
C GLY A 528 -38.59 14.28 -12.44
N GLN A 529 -37.85 15.39 -12.25
CA GLN A 529 -36.47 15.53 -12.66
C GLN A 529 -35.49 15.17 -11.54
N PHE A 530 -35.27 13.87 -11.33
CA PHE A 530 -34.38 13.34 -10.27
C PHE A 530 -33.00 14.02 -10.21
N MET A 531 -32.35 14.24 -11.36
CA MET A 531 -31.03 14.89 -11.38
C MET A 531 -31.11 16.38 -11.02
N ARG A 532 -32.22 17.06 -11.31
CA ARG A 532 -32.43 18.46 -10.89
C ARG A 532 -32.71 18.54 -9.39
N MET A 533 -33.44 17.56 -8.84
CA MET A 533 -33.66 17.43 -7.39
C MET A 533 -32.32 17.38 -6.64
N ARG A 534 -31.36 16.56 -7.09
CA ARG A 534 -30.03 16.38 -6.46
C ARG A 534 -29.15 17.64 -6.45
N ARG A 535 -29.44 18.62 -7.31
CA ARG A 535 -28.67 19.88 -7.41
C ARG A 535 -29.49 21.11 -7.02
N ALA A 536 -30.71 20.94 -6.50
CA ALA A 536 -31.62 22.04 -6.20
C ALA A 536 -30.99 23.05 -5.23
N ALA A 537 -30.29 22.55 -4.21
CA ALA A 537 -29.58 23.34 -3.21
C ALA A 537 -28.47 24.23 -3.78
N TYR A 538 -28.08 24.08 -5.05
CA TYR A 538 -26.99 24.84 -5.67
C TYR A 538 -27.48 25.81 -6.74
N ALA A 539 -28.79 25.87 -6.98
CA ALA A 539 -29.36 26.67 -8.07
C ALA A 539 -29.42 28.18 -7.76
N ARG A 540 -29.40 28.55 -6.48
CA ARG A 540 -29.45 29.93 -5.98
C ARG A 540 -28.28 30.18 -5.01
N PRO A 541 -27.07 30.45 -5.54
CA PRO A 541 -25.85 30.42 -4.75
C PRO A 541 -25.86 31.38 -3.55
N GLU A 542 -26.60 32.48 -3.65
CA GLU A 542 -26.68 33.55 -2.65
C GLU A 542 -27.44 33.15 -1.39
N THR A 543 -28.31 32.13 -1.50
CA THR A 543 -29.22 31.69 -0.42
C THR A 543 -29.13 30.18 -0.18
N SER A 544 -28.15 29.52 -0.78
CA SER A 544 -27.98 28.08 -0.71
C SER A 544 -27.49 27.66 0.68
N ALA A 545 -28.28 26.79 1.34
CA ALA A 545 -27.90 26.27 2.66
C ALA A 545 -26.62 25.43 2.59
N LYS A 546 -26.53 24.54 1.60
CA LYS A 546 -25.35 23.69 1.41
C LYS A 546 -24.09 24.47 1.04
N LEU A 547 -24.20 25.51 0.21
CA LEU A 547 -23.03 26.33 -0.14
C LEU A 547 -22.56 27.17 1.04
N ASN A 548 -23.47 27.64 1.90
CA ASN A 548 -23.08 28.31 3.14
C ASN A 548 -22.26 27.37 4.03
N ARG A 549 -22.74 26.14 4.26
CA ARG A 549 -21.99 25.16 5.03
C ARG A 549 -20.64 24.81 4.39
N LEU A 550 -20.61 24.65 3.06
CA LEU A 550 -19.35 24.44 2.33
C LEU A 550 -18.34 25.57 2.57
N ARG A 551 -18.79 26.83 2.54
CA ARG A 551 -17.91 27.99 2.81
C ARG A 551 -17.37 27.98 4.22
N GLU A 552 -18.19 27.63 5.21
CA GLU A 552 -17.75 27.51 6.61
C GLU A 552 -16.63 26.49 6.74
N LEU A 553 -16.83 25.28 6.18
CA LEU A 553 -15.84 24.20 6.21
C LEU A 553 -14.53 24.59 5.50
N VAL A 554 -14.62 25.26 4.34
CA VAL A 554 -13.43 25.75 3.62
C VAL A 554 -12.71 26.83 4.45
N THR A 555 -13.46 27.71 5.13
CA THR A 555 -12.89 28.76 5.98
C THR A 555 -12.20 28.18 7.21
N GLU A 556 -12.81 27.17 7.85
CA GLU A 556 -12.21 26.42 8.95
C GLU A 556 -10.92 25.70 8.51
N ALA A 557 -10.95 25.03 7.36
CA ALA A 557 -9.77 24.40 6.78
C ALA A 557 -8.67 25.43 6.49
N ALA A 558 -9.02 26.61 5.98
CA ALA A 558 -8.07 27.70 5.73
C ALA A 558 -7.43 28.22 7.02
N GLY A 559 -8.20 28.36 8.10
CA GLY A 559 -7.70 28.76 9.43
C GLY A 559 -6.66 27.78 10.00
N ASN A 560 -6.76 26.50 9.63
CA ASN A 560 -5.83 25.45 10.02
C ASN A 560 -4.75 25.14 8.96
N GLY A 561 -4.71 25.90 7.85
CA GLY A 561 -3.77 25.66 6.75
C GLY A 561 -3.98 24.33 5.99
N LEU A 562 -5.16 23.71 6.13
CA LEU A 562 -5.48 22.41 5.54
C LEU A 562 -5.93 22.55 4.09
N LYS A 563 -5.48 21.61 3.25
CA LYS A 563 -5.91 21.52 1.84
C LYS A 563 -7.22 20.75 1.71
N VAL A 564 -8.10 21.25 0.84
CA VAL A 564 -9.46 20.76 0.64
C VAL A 564 -9.64 20.20 -0.77
N VAL A 565 -10.32 19.07 -0.90
CA VAL A 565 -10.84 18.58 -2.18
C VAL A 565 -12.35 18.57 -2.15
N VAL A 566 -12.97 19.27 -3.09
CA VAL A 566 -14.43 19.30 -3.25
C VAL A 566 -14.83 18.41 -4.42
N PHE A 567 -15.63 17.40 -4.12
CA PHE A 567 -16.18 16.48 -5.12
C PHE A 567 -17.65 16.77 -5.39
N SER A 568 -18.00 16.75 -6.68
CA SER A 568 -19.39 16.62 -7.11
C SER A 568 -19.49 15.74 -8.35
N TYR A 569 -20.61 15.09 -8.55
CA TYR A 569 -20.99 14.46 -9.80
C TYR A 569 -21.23 15.52 -10.90
N PHE A 570 -21.78 16.68 -10.53
CA PHE A 570 -22.30 17.68 -11.45
C PHE A 570 -21.27 18.79 -11.75
N ARG A 571 -21.00 19.02 -13.04
CA ARG A 571 -20.13 20.13 -13.47
C ARG A 571 -20.69 21.50 -13.12
N GLU A 572 -22.02 21.65 -13.19
CA GLU A 572 -22.72 22.88 -12.82
C GLU A 572 -22.49 23.22 -11.35
N VAL A 573 -22.61 22.23 -10.45
CA VAL A 573 -22.34 22.43 -9.01
C VAL A 573 -20.90 22.87 -8.78
N LEU A 574 -19.92 22.25 -9.45
CA LEU A 574 -18.52 22.68 -9.34
C LEU A 574 -18.29 24.10 -9.86
N ALA A 575 -19.01 24.53 -10.90
CA ALA A 575 -18.93 25.89 -11.42
C ALA A 575 -19.50 26.88 -10.41
N THR A 576 -20.64 26.56 -9.79
CA THR A 576 -21.22 27.37 -8.71
C THR A 576 -20.31 27.46 -7.49
N VAL A 577 -19.72 26.35 -7.06
CA VAL A 577 -18.76 26.34 -5.94
C VAL A 577 -17.56 27.24 -6.26
N ARG A 578 -17.03 27.19 -7.48
CA ARG A 578 -15.94 28.06 -7.94
C ARG A 578 -16.33 29.54 -7.86
N GLU A 579 -17.51 29.90 -8.36
CA GLU A 579 -18.00 31.27 -8.34
C GLU A 579 -18.11 31.82 -6.91
N VAL A 580 -18.60 31.00 -5.98
CA VAL A 580 -18.82 31.39 -4.59
C VAL A 580 -17.52 31.46 -3.78
N LEU A 581 -16.58 30.53 -4.00
CA LEU A 581 -15.29 30.53 -3.29
C LEU A 581 -14.30 31.53 -3.89
N GLY A 582 -14.50 31.96 -5.14
CA GLY A 582 -13.70 32.99 -5.81
C GLY A 582 -12.41 32.47 -6.44
N GLU A 583 -11.43 33.37 -6.56
CA GLU A 583 -10.13 33.10 -7.18
C GLU A 583 -9.25 32.18 -6.30
N GLY A 584 -8.26 31.52 -6.93
CA GLY A 584 -7.31 30.64 -6.22
C GLY A 584 -7.72 29.17 -6.11
N MET A 585 -8.81 28.76 -6.78
CA MET A 585 -9.28 27.37 -6.81
C MET A 585 -8.65 26.58 -7.97
N PHE A 586 -8.14 25.37 -7.70
CA PHE A 586 -7.63 24.45 -8.72
C PHE A 586 -8.78 23.66 -9.38
N GLY A 587 -8.61 23.24 -10.64
CA GLY A 587 -9.60 22.45 -11.39
C GLY A 587 -10.62 23.28 -12.19
N PRO A 588 -11.83 22.75 -12.48
CA PRO A 588 -12.30 21.43 -12.10
C PRO A 588 -11.56 20.30 -12.84
N VAL A 589 -11.20 19.25 -12.12
CA VAL A 589 -10.75 17.98 -12.72
C VAL A 589 -11.97 17.24 -13.24
N SER A 590 -12.17 17.22 -14.56
CA SER A 590 -13.35 16.62 -15.21
C SER A 590 -12.99 15.70 -16.38
N GLY A 591 -13.99 15.00 -16.93
CA GLY A 591 -13.78 14.04 -18.02
C GLY A 591 -13.31 14.65 -19.35
N ASN A 592 -13.51 15.96 -19.53
CA ASN A 592 -13.06 16.72 -20.71
C ASN A 592 -11.63 17.31 -20.57
N VAL A 593 -11.00 17.19 -19.39
CA VAL A 593 -9.63 17.65 -19.19
C VAL A 593 -8.67 16.51 -19.57
N PRO A 594 -7.69 16.75 -20.47
CA PRO A 594 -6.70 15.74 -20.84
C PRO A 594 -5.98 15.16 -19.62
N ALA A 595 -5.61 13.88 -19.67
CA ALA A 595 -4.99 13.19 -18.53
C ALA A 595 -3.71 13.88 -18.01
N ALA A 596 -2.87 14.40 -18.91
CA ALA A 596 -1.67 15.16 -18.55
C ALA A 596 -2.03 16.42 -17.77
N ARG A 597 -2.98 17.22 -18.26
CA ARG A 597 -3.42 18.45 -17.57
C ARG A 597 -4.09 18.16 -16.22
N ARG A 598 -4.83 17.05 -16.09
CA ARG A 598 -5.38 16.62 -14.79
C ARG A 598 -4.27 16.37 -13.78
N GLN A 599 -3.17 15.73 -14.20
CA GLN A 599 -2.03 15.46 -13.33
C GLN A 599 -1.30 16.76 -12.95
N GLU A 600 -1.08 17.66 -13.91
CA GLU A 600 -0.46 18.97 -13.64
C GLU A 600 -1.24 19.76 -12.58
N LEU A 601 -2.58 19.83 -12.70
CA LEU A 601 -3.43 20.51 -11.72
C LEU A 601 -3.28 19.95 -10.30
N ILE A 602 -3.09 18.63 -10.18
CA ILE A 602 -2.91 17.97 -8.89
C ILE A 602 -1.51 18.22 -8.33
N ASP A 603 -0.49 18.20 -9.18
CA ASP A 603 0.89 18.48 -8.79
C ASP A 603 1.01 19.96 -8.36
N GLU A 604 0.39 20.89 -9.09
CA GLU A 604 0.26 22.31 -8.75
C GLU A 604 -0.46 22.50 -7.40
N PHE A 605 -1.61 21.84 -7.19
CA PHE A 605 -2.33 21.86 -5.92
C PHE A 605 -1.51 21.29 -4.74
N GLY A 606 -0.80 20.18 -4.98
CA GLY A 606 0.04 19.54 -3.98
C GLY A 606 1.21 20.40 -3.55
N ALA A 607 1.78 21.18 -4.47
CA ALA A 607 2.96 22.03 -4.25
C ALA A 607 2.67 23.35 -3.53
N VAL A 608 1.40 23.73 -3.32
CA VAL A 608 1.05 24.94 -2.55
C VAL A 608 1.44 24.76 -1.09
N ASP A 609 2.10 25.74 -0.49
CA ASP A 609 2.32 25.78 0.96
C ASP A 609 1.04 26.27 1.67
N GLY A 610 0.57 25.52 2.66
CA GLY A 610 -0.66 25.83 3.40
C GLY A 610 -1.96 25.50 2.64
N HIS A 611 -2.97 26.36 2.79
CA HIS A 611 -4.33 26.12 2.31
C HIS A 611 -4.44 26.21 0.78
N ALA A 612 -5.15 25.25 0.20
CA ALA A 612 -5.57 25.26 -1.20
C ALA A 612 -6.83 24.41 -1.37
N VAL A 613 -7.60 24.69 -2.43
CA VAL A 613 -8.84 23.97 -2.74
C VAL A 613 -8.79 23.42 -4.17
N LEU A 614 -9.05 22.12 -4.31
CA LEU A 614 -9.17 21.44 -5.61
C LEU A 614 -10.62 21.05 -5.87
N LEU A 615 -11.16 21.49 -7.01
CA LEU A 615 -12.47 21.07 -7.48
C LEU A 615 -12.33 19.85 -8.39
N SER A 616 -13.11 18.80 -8.17
CA SER A 616 -13.05 17.59 -8.99
C SER A 616 -14.42 16.97 -9.21
N GLN A 617 -14.68 16.51 -10.44
CA GLN A 617 -15.77 15.57 -10.64
C GLN A 617 -15.44 14.25 -9.96
N ILE A 618 -16.38 13.67 -9.22
CA ILE A 618 -16.10 12.44 -8.46
C ILE A 618 -15.72 11.26 -9.36
N GLN A 619 -16.29 11.20 -10.57
CA GLN A 619 -15.98 10.16 -11.57
C GLN A 619 -14.58 10.32 -12.18
N ALA A 620 -14.10 11.56 -12.31
CA ALA A 620 -12.80 11.85 -12.91
C ALA A 620 -11.67 11.81 -11.87
N GLY A 621 -11.93 12.31 -10.66
CA GLY A 621 -10.99 12.33 -9.55
C GLY A 621 -10.89 11.01 -8.77
N GLY A 622 -11.95 10.20 -8.77
CA GLY A 622 -11.98 8.90 -8.08
C GLY A 622 -11.08 7.83 -8.70
N VAL A 623 -10.54 8.05 -9.91
CA VAL A 623 -9.74 7.06 -10.64
C VAL A 623 -8.33 7.58 -10.91
N GLY A 624 -7.34 6.95 -10.28
CA GLY A 624 -5.96 7.01 -10.74
C GLY A 624 -5.13 8.22 -10.36
N LEU A 625 -5.70 9.15 -9.60
CA LEU A 625 -5.05 10.40 -9.19
C LEU A 625 -4.57 10.32 -7.74
N ASN A 626 -3.49 11.04 -7.39
CA ASN A 626 -2.96 11.09 -6.01
C ASN A 626 -3.36 12.41 -5.36
N MET A 627 -4.23 12.38 -4.35
CA MET A 627 -4.73 13.58 -3.67
C MET A 627 -4.35 13.59 -2.18
N GLN A 628 -3.29 12.86 -1.80
CA GLN A 628 -2.83 12.73 -0.42
C GLN A 628 -2.43 14.05 0.26
N ALA A 629 -2.22 15.12 -0.52
CA ALA A 629 -1.94 16.45 0.03
C ALA A 629 -3.17 17.04 0.75
N ALA A 630 -4.38 16.53 0.48
CA ALA A 630 -5.61 17.01 1.09
C ALA A 630 -5.93 16.28 2.40
N SER A 631 -6.32 17.04 3.42
CA SER A 631 -6.78 16.55 4.72
C SER A 631 -8.29 16.74 4.90
N VAL A 632 -8.94 17.53 4.04
CA VAL A 632 -10.39 17.73 4.06
C VAL A 632 -10.98 17.33 2.71
N VAL A 633 -12.02 16.50 2.74
CA VAL A 633 -12.79 16.06 1.58
C VAL A 633 -14.23 16.50 1.77
N ILE A 634 -14.76 17.28 0.83
CA ILE A 634 -16.17 17.71 0.84
C ILE A 634 -16.90 17.03 -0.31
N LEU A 635 -17.95 16.26 -0.01
CA LEU A 635 -18.85 15.66 -0.97
C LEU A 635 -20.11 16.53 -1.08
N CYS A 636 -20.32 17.19 -2.21
CA CYS A 636 -21.45 18.12 -2.39
C CYS A 636 -22.82 17.43 -2.38
N GLU A 637 -22.88 16.14 -2.70
CA GLU A 637 -24.11 15.36 -2.72
C GLU A 637 -23.84 13.86 -2.58
N PRO A 638 -24.80 13.06 -2.08
CA PRO A 638 -24.65 11.62 -1.97
C PRO A 638 -24.67 10.96 -3.35
N GLN A 639 -23.92 9.87 -3.49
CA GLN A 639 -23.77 9.14 -4.74
C GLN A 639 -24.66 7.90 -4.77
N ILE A 640 -25.22 7.61 -5.94
CA ILE A 640 -26.06 6.42 -6.16
C ILE A 640 -25.27 5.12 -5.90
N LYS A 641 -23.97 5.13 -6.21
CA LYS A 641 -23.04 4.04 -5.89
C LYS A 641 -22.12 4.53 -4.77
N PRO A 642 -22.27 4.05 -3.53
CA PRO A 642 -21.43 4.44 -2.39
C PRO A 642 -19.93 4.26 -2.65
N THR A 643 -19.60 3.30 -3.51
CA THR A 643 -18.23 2.92 -3.84
C THR A 643 -17.50 4.04 -4.59
N MET A 644 -18.22 4.94 -5.28
CA MET A 644 -17.61 6.14 -5.86
C MET A 644 -17.09 7.09 -4.76
N GLU A 645 -17.78 7.21 -3.63
CA GLU A 645 -17.33 8.03 -2.50
C GLU A 645 -16.13 7.39 -1.83
N HIS A 646 -16.18 6.08 -1.55
CA HIS A 646 -15.03 5.35 -1.00
C HIS A 646 -13.79 5.47 -1.90
N GLN A 647 -13.96 5.34 -3.21
CA GLN A 647 -12.88 5.49 -4.19
C GLN A 647 -12.28 6.90 -4.21
N ALA A 648 -13.10 7.93 -4.01
CA ALA A 648 -12.68 9.32 -3.97
C ALA A 648 -11.95 9.65 -2.65
N VAL A 649 -12.51 9.24 -1.51
CA VAL A 649 -11.90 9.41 -0.18
C VAL A 649 -10.55 8.70 -0.11
N ALA A 650 -10.45 7.48 -0.65
CA ALA A 650 -9.19 6.72 -0.73
C ALA A 650 -8.10 7.38 -1.62
N ARG A 651 -8.39 8.50 -2.29
CA ARG A 651 -7.35 9.30 -2.99
C ARG A 651 -6.63 10.25 -2.03
N ALA A 652 -7.29 10.68 -0.96
CA ALA A 652 -6.76 11.51 0.11
C ALA A 652 -6.31 10.66 1.32
N HIS A 653 -7.12 9.69 1.73
CA HIS A 653 -6.81 8.73 2.81
C HIS A 653 -6.16 7.48 2.23
N ARG A 654 -4.83 7.51 2.13
CA ARG A 654 -4.01 6.43 1.55
C ARG A 654 -2.60 6.43 2.11
N MET A 655 -1.85 5.36 1.86
CA MET A 655 -0.44 5.25 2.24
C MET A 655 0.36 6.50 1.82
N GLY A 656 1.06 7.10 2.78
CA GLY A 656 1.76 8.38 2.63
C GLY A 656 1.02 9.56 3.27
N GLN A 657 -0.28 9.42 3.53
CA GLN A 657 -1.04 10.38 4.33
C GLN A 657 -0.58 10.31 5.79
N ILE A 658 -0.31 11.47 6.36
CA ILE A 658 0.23 11.66 7.71
C ILE A 658 -0.70 12.46 8.62
N ARG A 659 -1.70 13.14 8.05
CA ARG A 659 -2.68 13.95 8.78
C ARG A 659 -4.04 13.27 8.76
N THR A 660 -4.82 13.51 9.80
CA THR A 660 -6.21 13.05 9.88
C THR A 660 -6.99 13.54 8.66
N VAL A 661 -7.77 12.65 8.04
CA VAL A 661 -8.62 13.03 6.90
C VAL A 661 -10.05 13.21 7.40
N GLN A 662 -10.60 14.40 7.20
CA GLN A 662 -11.97 14.76 7.53
C GLN A 662 -12.81 14.72 6.25
N VAL A 663 -13.89 13.93 6.25
CA VAL A 663 -14.81 13.80 5.12
C VAL A 663 -16.15 14.37 5.53
N HIS A 664 -16.58 15.43 4.86
CA HIS A 664 -17.86 16.08 5.06
C HIS A 664 -18.78 15.76 3.89
N ARG A 665 -19.94 15.17 4.17
CA ARG A 665 -20.98 14.94 3.17
C ARG A 665 -22.10 15.94 3.37
N LEU A 666 -22.30 16.83 2.40
CA LEU A 666 -23.36 17.85 2.46
C LEU A 666 -24.70 17.25 2.05
N LEU A 667 -25.68 17.31 2.94
CA LEU A 667 -26.98 16.67 2.81
C LEU A 667 -28.10 17.67 3.09
N ALA A 668 -29.22 17.55 2.39
CA ALA A 668 -30.42 18.31 2.71
C ALA A 668 -31.44 17.41 3.42
N THR A 669 -31.97 17.87 4.55
CA THR A 669 -33.09 17.21 5.23
C THR A 669 -34.34 17.27 4.36
N ASP A 670 -35.26 16.31 4.56
CA ASP A 670 -36.54 16.27 3.87
C ASP A 670 -36.40 16.39 2.34
N SER A 671 -35.42 15.68 1.79
CA SER A 671 -35.04 15.79 0.38
C SER A 671 -34.66 14.45 -0.25
N VAL A 672 -34.31 14.53 -1.54
CA VAL A 672 -33.75 13.44 -2.34
C VAL A 672 -32.52 12.83 -1.68
N ASP A 673 -31.71 13.62 -0.97
CA ASP A 673 -30.47 13.17 -0.36
C ASP A 673 -30.74 12.21 0.80
N GLN A 674 -31.62 12.60 1.72
CA GLN A 674 -32.04 11.76 2.85
C GLN A 674 -32.61 10.44 2.37
N ARG A 675 -33.48 10.49 1.36
CA ARG A 675 -34.09 9.29 0.79
C ARG A 675 -33.09 8.37 0.10
N MET A 676 -32.14 8.95 -0.63
CA MET A 676 -31.06 8.17 -1.22
C MET A 676 -30.29 7.41 -0.14
N LEU A 677 -29.92 8.08 0.95
CA LEU A 677 -29.22 7.43 2.08
C LEU A 677 -30.08 6.37 2.77
N ASP A 678 -31.37 6.61 3.01
CA ASP A 678 -32.26 5.62 3.62
C ASP A 678 -32.38 4.35 2.78
N ILE A 679 -32.49 4.49 1.46
CA ILE A 679 -32.56 3.35 0.54
C ILE A 679 -31.24 2.57 0.55
N LEU A 680 -30.10 3.27 0.53
CA LEU A 680 -28.77 2.66 0.55
C LEU A 680 -28.51 1.96 1.90
N ALA A 681 -28.81 2.60 3.02
CA ALA A 681 -28.63 2.05 4.36
C ALA A 681 -29.55 0.84 4.63
N ARG A 682 -30.77 0.83 4.08
CA ARG A 682 -31.64 -0.36 4.14
C ARG A 682 -31.05 -1.52 3.34
N LYS A 683 -30.45 -1.25 2.19
CA LYS A 683 -29.78 -2.28 1.38
C LYS A 683 -28.58 -2.87 2.12
N GLU A 684 -27.76 -2.02 2.73
CA GLU A 684 -26.60 -2.44 3.51
C GLU A 684 -27.02 -3.28 4.72
N ARG A 685 -28.03 -2.85 5.48
CA ARG A 685 -28.58 -3.63 6.61
C ARG A 685 -29.16 -4.97 6.17
N LEU A 686 -29.84 -5.03 5.02
CA LEU A 686 -30.31 -6.30 4.46
C LEU A 686 -29.12 -7.19 4.09
N PHE A 687 -28.08 -6.63 3.48
CA PHE A 687 -26.87 -7.38 3.16
C PHE A 687 -26.18 -7.92 4.42
N ASP A 688 -26.00 -7.09 5.44
CA ASP A 688 -25.37 -7.45 6.72
C ASP A 688 -26.19 -8.48 7.51
N ALA A 689 -27.51 -8.32 7.57
CA ALA A 689 -28.39 -9.27 8.25
C ALA A 689 -28.40 -10.64 7.56
N TYR A 690 -28.36 -10.67 6.22
CA TYR A 690 -28.21 -11.91 5.45
C TYR A 690 -26.80 -12.52 5.60
N ALA A 691 -25.75 -11.69 5.72
CA ALA A 691 -24.39 -12.16 5.92
C ALA A 691 -24.14 -12.75 7.33
N ARG A 692 -24.89 -12.29 8.36
CA ARG A 692 -24.74 -12.75 9.76
C ARG A 692 -25.63 -13.94 10.14
N ARG A 693 -26.76 -14.18 9.46
CA ARG A 693 -27.59 -15.38 9.68
C ARG A 693 -27.20 -16.48 8.70
N SER A 694 -26.26 -17.32 9.10
CA SER A 694 -25.95 -18.56 8.37
C SER A 694 -27.14 -19.55 8.40
N ASP A 695 -27.30 -20.26 7.28
CA ASP A 695 -27.86 -21.61 7.10
C ASP A 695 -29.22 -21.82 6.39
N VAL A 696 -30.09 -20.84 6.13
CA VAL A 696 -31.35 -21.10 5.35
C VAL A 696 -31.84 -19.93 4.48
N ALA A 697 -30.98 -19.32 3.67
CA ALA A 697 -31.35 -18.12 2.92
C ALA A 697 -31.15 -18.24 1.40
N GLU A 698 -31.71 -19.26 0.74
CA GLU A 698 -31.76 -19.31 -0.73
C GLU A 698 -33.14 -19.71 -1.28
N THR A 699 -34.17 -18.95 -0.92
CA THR A 699 -35.41 -18.87 -1.72
C THR A 699 -35.91 -17.43 -1.83
N THR A 700 -35.15 -16.55 -2.48
CA THR A 700 -35.72 -15.70 -3.55
C THR A 700 -34.57 -15.20 -4.46
N PRO A 701 -34.56 -15.55 -5.75
CA PRO A 701 -33.83 -14.78 -6.77
C PRO A 701 -34.54 -13.43 -6.92
N ASP A 702 -33.78 -12.35 -7.12
CA ASP A 702 -34.23 -10.94 -7.14
C ASP A 702 -34.17 -10.18 -5.80
N ALA A 703 -32.98 -10.14 -5.19
CA ALA A 703 -32.62 -8.97 -4.38
C ALA A 703 -32.54 -7.74 -5.29
N VAL A 704 -33.73 -7.17 -5.54
CA VAL A 704 -34.11 -6.01 -6.36
C VAL A 704 -32.92 -5.31 -7.00
N ASP A 705 -32.63 -5.67 -8.25
CA ASP A 705 -31.71 -4.95 -9.12
C ASP A 705 -32.36 -3.60 -9.46
N VAL A 706 -32.25 -2.66 -8.52
CA VAL A 706 -32.70 -1.31 -8.77
C VAL A 706 -31.64 -0.66 -9.66
N SER A 707 -31.78 -0.82 -10.97
CA SER A 707 -31.09 0.04 -11.94
C SER A 707 -31.15 1.51 -11.47
N GLU A 708 -30.14 2.32 -11.77
CA GLU A 708 -30.12 3.75 -11.41
C GLU A 708 -31.44 4.44 -11.83
N ARG A 709 -32.07 3.98 -12.92
CA ARG A 709 -33.38 4.43 -13.40
C ARG A 709 -34.54 4.06 -12.48
N SER A 710 -34.61 2.82 -11.99
CA SER A 710 -35.66 2.42 -11.05
C SER A 710 -35.51 3.08 -9.68
N LEU A 711 -34.27 3.38 -9.27
CA LEU A 711 -34.01 4.11 -8.01
C LEU A 711 -34.53 5.54 -8.14
N ALA A 712 -34.11 6.21 -9.22
CA ALA A 712 -34.55 7.56 -9.55
C ALA A 712 -36.08 7.64 -9.64
N ARG A 713 -36.72 6.70 -10.34
CA ARG A 713 -38.18 6.63 -10.47
C ARG A 713 -38.86 6.51 -9.11
N ARG A 714 -38.42 5.56 -8.27
CA ARG A 714 -38.99 5.34 -6.95
C ARG A 714 -38.86 6.59 -6.07
N ILE A 715 -37.69 7.22 -6.06
CA ILE A 715 -37.47 8.43 -5.24
C ILE A 715 -38.36 9.58 -5.72
N VAL A 716 -38.51 9.78 -7.03
CA VAL A 716 -39.41 10.79 -7.59
C VAL A 716 -40.85 10.54 -7.17
N GLU A 717 -41.37 9.32 -7.34
CA GLU A 717 -42.75 8.96 -7.00
C GLU A 717 -43.02 9.20 -5.50
N GLU A 718 -42.12 8.75 -4.62
CA GLU A 718 -42.30 8.92 -3.18
C GLU A 718 -42.14 10.39 -2.72
N GLU A 719 -41.33 11.21 -3.39
CA GLU A 719 -41.21 12.66 -3.10
C GLU A 719 -42.44 13.45 -3.57
N GLN A 720 -43.00 13.10 -4.74
CA GLN A 720 -44.26 13.69 -5.21
C GLN A 720 -45.39 13.41 -4.22
N LEU A 721 -45.47 12.17 -3.69
CA LEU A 721 -46.45 11.80 -2.67
C LEU A 721 -46.27 12.58 -1.36
N ARG A 722 -45.03 12.76 -0.89
CA ARG A 722 -44.76 13.51 0.34
C ARG A 722 -45.14 14.98 0.20
N LEU A 723 -44.77 15.63 -0.90
CA LEU A 723 -45.15 17.03 -1.13
C LEU A 723 -46.65 17.20 -1.32
N ALA A 724 -47.33 16.25 -1.97
CA ALA A 724 -48.79 16.27 -2.13
C ALA A 724 -49.52 16.15 -0.78
N THR A 725 -49.05 15.27 0.11
CA THR A 725 -49.66 15.02 1.44
C THR A 725 -49.34 16.11 2.48
N GLY A 726 -48.17 16.76 2.37
CA GLY A 726 -47.80 17.89 3.22
C GLY A 726 -48.55 19.20 2.89
N THR A 727 -49.13 19.31 1.69
CA THR A 727 -49.86 20.52 1.25
C THR A 727 -51.34 20.49 1.69
N THR A 728 -51.88 19.34 2.12
CA THR A 728 -53.29 19.20 2.54
C THR A 728 -53.55 19.40 4.04
N GLY A 729 -52.57 19.86 4.81
CA GLY A 729 -52.67 20.02 6.28
C GLY A 729 -52.34 21.42 6.83
N GLY A 730 -52.36 22.47 5.98
CA GLY A 730 -52.13 23.86 6.38
C GLY A 730 -53.40 24.66 6.54
#